data_AF-A0A0B2XG19-F1
#
_entry.id   AF-A0A0B2XG19-F1
#
_cell.length_a   1.000
_cell.length_b   1.000
_cell.length_c   1.000
_cell.angle_alpha   90.00
_cell.angle_beta   90.00
_cell.angle_gamma   90.00
#
_symmetry.space_group_name_H-M   'P 1'
#
loop_
_entity.id
_entity.type
_entity.pdbx_description
1 polymer ?
#
loop_
_entity_poly.entity_id
_entity_poly.type
_entity_poly.pdbx_seq_one_letter_code
_entity_poly.pdbx_strand_id
1 'polypeptide(L)'
;MAAATRFAFLATAVIFHLVYIYSIFDIYFVSPIVSGMQLFEVERDGLRADKAFQSFPEPYPHNEKDLIPRPLAPFLRSRVLQEGTFGVSHTRVPTESRPGHVALIAGLYEDVSAVATGWKLNPVNFDSVFNRSRHTWSWGSPDILPMFEQGAVPGRVDTYMYEPEFEDFSQDALRLDYWVFDHVKHFFAAAATNQTLNKALRQDKIIFFLHLLGLDTTGHSYRPYSKEYLNNIKVVDQGVKEITELIQKFYADDRTAFVFTADHGMSDWGSHGDGHPDNTRTPFITWGSGVAAPEVHPGAIAPGHDMYSSDWGLDHVRRHDINQADIAALMSYLIGAEFPANSVGELPLSYLAADNSEKANASLVNAKGILEMYRVKENNKKTNELRFKAYHAFDGEGSSPESRIAAIANLIANGQYEEAIEESNTLIQVTLQGLRYLQTYDWLFLRALITMGYLGWMAYAITTVVDMFVVHEVIAAQRTPLGTATFLGVLFALYASFIISESPLTYYLYAFFPVVFWEEVYAHRQSLYRGRLILFGHIQSAGGAASLFLHAVFYIAVIQSLAVGYIYREVLTGLFVLAAVWPFMYGLSFIQNHALLSMTWAASCLTMSTFTLLPAMKVESIGLVLAGGFAMFLVGFLYLILEDIALADFTWAVNSNPSLNKTNKNIQRTLTGIQVGLILLSMLVTRSSALSLQAKRGLPVGNQVLGWAILSTLFVERN
;
A
#
# COMPACT_ATOMS: atom_id res chain seq x y z
N MET A 1 29.43 29.62 -10.51
CA MET A 1 30.36 28.52 -10.18
C MET A 1 31.08 28.08 -11.44
N ALA A 2 32.36 27.69 -11.38
CA ALA A 2 33.02 27.01 -12.50
C ALA A 2 32.24 25.73 -12.83
N ALA A 3 32.29 25.24 -14.09
CA ALA A 3 31.64 23.99 -14.50
C ALA A 3 31.78 22.95 -13.38
N ALA A 4 30.66 22.55 -12.78
CA ALA A 4 30.65 21.76 -11.56
C ALA A 4 31.58 20.56 -11.76
N THR A 5 32.53 20.35 -10.84
CA THR A 5 33.35 19.15 -10.89
C THR A 5 32.43 17.93 -10.92
N ARG A 6 32.86 16.80 -11.49
CA ARG A 6 32.04 15.56 -11.51
C ARG A 6 31.46 15.25 -10.13
N PHE A 7 32.26 15.51 -9.09
CA PHE A 7 31.84 15.39 -7.70
C PHE A 7 30.71 16.38 -7.34
N ALA A 8 30.84 17.66 -7.66
CA ALA A 8 29.79 18.65 -7.38
C ALA A 8 28.48 18.33 -8.12
N PHE A 9 28.54 17.90 -9.39
CA PHE A 9 27.35 17.45 -10.13
C PHE A 9 26.67 16.26 -9.45
N LEU A 10 27.45 15.24 -9.06
CA LEU A 10 26.93 14.07 -8.35
C LEU A 10 26.34 14.44 -6.97
N ALA A 11 27.01 15.31 -6.21
CA ALA A 11 26.51 15.78 -4.92
C ALA A 11 25.19 16.55 -5.09
N THR A 12 25.10 17.45 -6.08
CA THR A 12 23.85 18.15 -6.42
C THR A 12 22.76 17.17 -6.84
N ALA A 13 23.08 16.13 -7.62
CA ALA A 13 22.14 15.08 -7.99
C ALA A 13 21.56 14.41 -6.75
N VAL A 14 22.42 13.95 -5.83
CA VAL A 14 21.99 13.26 -4.61
C VAL A 14 21.11 14.18 -3.76
N ILE A 15 21.53 15.42 -3.49
CA ILE A 15 20.77 16.36 -2.67
C ILE A 15 19.41 16.67 -3.31
N PHE A 16 19.37 16.96 -4.61
CA PHE A 16 18.13 17.24 -5.33
C PHE A 16 17.14 16.08 -5.23
N HIS A 17 17.57 14.86 -5.54
CA HIS A 17 16.68 13.69 -5.50
C HIS A 17 16.26 13.33 -4.07
N LEU A 18 17.13 13.49 -3.07
CA LEU A 18 16.76 13.32 -1.66
C LEU A 18 15.75 14.35 -1.17
N VAL A 19 15.76 15.58 -1.70
CA VAL A 19 14.70 16.55 -1.40
C VAL A 19 13.43 16.20 -2.17
N TYR A 20 13.54 15.95 -3.47
CA TYR A 20 12.38 15.75 -4.35
C TYR A 20 11.65 14.43 -4.12
N ILE A 21 12.30 13.42 -3.53
CA ILE A 21 11.61 12.19 -3.13
C ILE A 21 10.51 12.47 -2.10
N TYR A 22 10.68 13.48 -1.23
CA TYR A 22 9.66 13.87 -0.25
C TYR A 22 8.46 14.57 -0.88
N SER A 23 8.60 15.11 -2.10
CA SER A 23 7.51 15.85 -2.76
C SER A 23 6.28 14.98 -3.03
N ILE A 24 6.43 13.65 -3.14
CA ILE A 24 5.29 12.74 -3.29
C ILE A 24 4.34 12.84 -2.09
N PHE A 25 4.88 13.01 -0.88
CA PHE A 25 4.09 13.12 0.34
C PHE A 25 3.35 14.44 0.40
N ASP A 26 4.06 15.56 0.19
CA ASP A 26 3.44 16.88 0.21
C ASP A 26 2.39 17.10 -0.91
N ILE A 27 2.50 16.37 -2.03
CA ILE A 27 1.56 16.47 -3.15
C ILE A 27 0.34 15.55 -2.95
N TYR A 28 0.55 14.29 -2.57
CA TYR A 28 -0.50 13.26 -2.63
C TYR A 28 -0.99 12.78 -1.27
N PHE A 29 -0.26 13.08 -0.20
CA PHE A 29 -0.45 12.54 1.15
C PHE A 29 -0.50 13.69 2.16
N VAL A 30 -1.58 14.49 2.07
CA VAL A 30 -1.87 15.61 2.98
C VAL A 30 -2.89 15.16 4.01
N SER A 31 -2.56 15.31 5.30
CA SER A 31 -3.35 14.74 6.39
C SER A 31 -4.80 15.27 6.41
N PRO A 32 -5.81 14.40 6.52
CA PRO A 32 -7.17 14.83 6.76
C PRO A 32 -7.39 15.28 8.22
N ILE A 33 -6.49 14.98 9.15
CA ILE A 33 -6.66 15.10 10.60
C ILE A 33 -6.03 16.39 11.17
N VAL A 34 -6.59 16.94 12.26
CA VAL A 34 -6.14 18.17 12.96
C VAL A 34 -5.37 17.79 14.26
N SER A 35 -4.18 18.36 14.51
CA SER A 35 -2.94 17.80 15.13
C SER A 35 -2.75 17.64 16.68
N GLY A 36 -1.73 16.82 17.11
CA GLY A 36 -1.04 16.94 18.44
C GLY A 36 -0.19 15.80 19.13
N MET A 37 0.55 14.84 18.51
CA MET A 37 1.21 13.73 19.29
C MET A 37 2.58 13.15 18.84
N GLN A 38 3.18 12.29 19.71
CA GLN A 38 4.46 11.52 19.63
C GLN A 38 4.30 10.09 19.04
N LEU A 39 5.43 9.40 18.71
CA LEU A 39 5.55 8.37 17.65
C LEU A 39 6.26 7.05 18.09
N PHE A 40 5.75 5.82 17.80
CA PHE A 40 6.43 4.48 17.98
C PHE A 40 5.84 3.31 17.04
N GLU A 41 6.47 2.09 16.91
CA GLU A 41 6.47 1.03 15.79
C GLU A 41 5.61 -0.33 15.94
N VAL A 42 5.40 -1.26 14.91
CA VAL A 42 4.14 -2.08 14.35
C VAL A 42 4.00 -3.63 14.16
N GLU A 43 2.73 -4.18 14.22
CA GLU A 43 2.13 -5.49 13.71
C GLU A 43 0.59 -5.45 13.23
N ARG A 44 -0.04 -6.52 12.62
CA ARG A 44 -1.07 -6.50 11.48
C ARG A 44 -2.21 -7.62 11.42
N ASP A 45 -3.47 -7.44 10.92
CA ASP A 45 -4.62 -8.43 10.63
C ASP A 45 -5.20 -8.41 9.15
N GLY A 46 -5.84 -9.45 8.52
CA GLY A 46 -6.11 -9.57 7.06
C GLY A 46 -6.98 -10.74 6.47
N LEU A 47 -8.32 -10.73 6.66
CA LEU A 47 -9.28 -11.70 6.06
C LEU A 47 -9.86 -11.28 4.68
N ARG A 48 -9.77 -12.16 3.67
CA ARG A 48 -10.33 -11.93 2.32
C ARG A 48 -11.83 -12.25 2.17
N ALA A 49 -12.54 -11.42 1.41
CA ALA A 49 -13.97 -11.61 1.14
C ALA A 49 -14.30 -12.86 0.30
N ASP A 50 -13.52 -13.13 -0.76
CA ASP A 50 -13.76 -14.30 -1.63
C ASP A 50 -13.61 -15.60 -0.84
N LYS A 51 -12.55 -15.75 -0.05
CA LYS A 51 -12.30 -16.96 0.75
C LYS A 51 -13.37 -17.18 1.83
N ALA A 52 -13.92 -16.11 2.38
CA ALA A 52 -15.00 -16.20 3.37
C ALA A 52 -16.31 -16.77 2.77
N PHE A 53 -16.61 -16.46 1.49
CA PHE A 53 -17.89 -16.80 0.87
C PHE A 53 -17.85 -17.96 -0.16
N GLN A 54 -16.69 -18.23 -0.74
CA GLN A 54 -16.49 -19.33 -1.69
C GLN A 54 -16.60 -20.71 -1.03
N SER A 55 -16.87 -21.72 -1.86
CA SER A 55 -16.85 -23.11 -1.43
C SER A 55 -15.50 -23.76 -1.72
N PHE A 56 -14.96 -24.48 -0.73
CA PHE A 56 -13.68 -25.18 -0.84
C PHE A 56 -13.82 -26.63 -0.36
N PRO A 57 -12.96 -27.55 -0.84
CA PRO A 57 -12.77 -28.84 -0.18
C PRO A 57 -12.39 -28.67 1.29
N GLU A 58 -12.60 -29.72 2.10
CA GLU A 58 -12.10 -29.72 3.47
C GLU A 58 -10.57 -29.53 3.47
N PRO A 59 -10.03 -28.64 4.31
CA PRO A 59 -8.59 -28.37 4.34
C PRO A 59 -7.74 -29.60 4.69
N TYR A 60 -8.30 -30.51 5.50
CA TYR A 60 -7.68 -31.75 5.92
C TYR A 60 -8.63 -32.92 5.61
N PRO A 61 -8.70 -33.37 4.35
CA PRO A 61 -9.66 -34.39 3.95
C PRO A 61 -9.26 -35.78 4.48
N HIS A 62 -10.21 -36.51 5.03
CA HIS A 62 -10.02 -37.89 5.50
C HIS A 62 -10.63 -38.92 4.53
N ASN A 63 -11.57 -38.50 3.68
CA ASN A 63 -12.26 -39.35 2.72
C ASN A 63 -12.61 -38.58 1.43
N GLU A 64 -13.08 -39.27 0.39
CA GLU A 64 -13.40 -38.64 -0.90
C GLU A 64 -14.53 -37.61 -0.84
N LYS A 65 -15.48 -37.72 0.11
CA LYS A 65 -16.55 -36.72 0.26
C LYS A 65 -16.03 -35.38 0.76
N ASP A 66 -14.91 -35.39 1.47
CA ASP A 66 -14.24 -34.20 1.97
C ASP A 66 -13.60 -33.38 0.82
N LEU A 67 -13.41 -33.99 -0.35
CA LEU A 67 -12.96 -33.31 -1.56
C LEU A 67 -14.06 -32.51 -2.26
N ILE A 68 -15.34 -32.72 -1.89
CA ILE A 68 -16.47 -32.00 -2.47
C ILE A 68 -16.52 -30.58 -1.90
N PRO A 69 -16.41 -29.53 -2.73
CA PRO A 69 -16.42 -28.15 -2.26
C PRO A 69 -17.69 -27.79 -1.49
N ARG A 70 -17.52 -27.11 -0.35
CA ARG A 70 -18.59 -26.62 0.52
C ARG A 70 -18.20 -25.29 1.18
N PRO A 71 -19.16 -24.48 1.66
CA PRO A 71 -18.83 -23.29 2.45
C PRO A 71 -18.09 -23.67 3.74
N LEU A 72 -16.95 -23.03 4.00
CA LEU A 72 -16.15 -23.27 5.21
C LEU A 72 -16.58 -22.43 6.42
N ALA A 73 -17.41 -21.40 6.20
CA ALA A 73 -18.01 -20.56 7.23
C ALA A 73 -19.54 -20.71 7.26
N PRO A 74 -20.08 -21.88 7.64
CA PRO A 74 -21.52 -22.15 7.60
C PRO A 74 -22.34 -21.25 8.53
N PHE A 75 -21.82 -20.82 9.69
CA PHE A 75 -22.57 -19.94 10.59
C PHE A 75 -22.72 -18.53 10.00
N LEU A 76 -21.62 -17.91 9.58
CA LEU A 76 -21.63 -16.60 8.92
C LEU A 76 -22.49 -16.64 7.67
N ARG A 77 -22.37 -17.69 6.85
CA ARG A 77 -23.24 -17.89 5.69
C ARG A 77 -24.72 -17.98 6.08
N SER A 78 -25.05 -18.61 7.19
CA SER A 78 -26.44 -18.67 7.67
C SER A 78 -26.96 -17.27 8.03
N ARG A 79 -26.12 -16.38 8.59
CA ARG A 79 -26.52 -14.99 8.90
C ARG A 79 -26.93 -14.26 7.62
N VAL A 80 -26.13 -14.39 6.56
CA VAL A 80 -26.41 -13.82 5.23
C VAL A 80 -27.73 -14.31 4.66
N LEU A 81 -28.01 -15.62 4.78
CA LEU A 81 -29.18 -16.23 4.14
C LEU A 81 -30.49 -15.98 4.89
N GLN A 82 -30.44 -15.71 6.21
CA GLN A 82 -31.62 -15.82 7.06
C GLN A 82 -31.90 -14.58 7.94
N GLU A 83 -30.88 -13.84 8.36
CA GLU A 83 -31.05 -12.89 9.48
C GLU A 83 -30.43 -11.51 9.24
N GLY A 84 -29.52 -11.38 8.28
CA GLY A 84 -28.67 -10.20 8.16
C GLY A 84 -28.60 -9.58 6.77
N THR A 85 -27.88 -8.47 6.69
CA THR A 85 -27.46 -7.84 5.43
C THR A 85 -25.98 -8.09 5.21
N PHE A 86 -25.57 -8.26 3.96
CA PHE A 86 -24.18 -8.56 3.62
C PHE A 86 -23.69 -7.79 2.39
N GLY A 87 -22.37 -7.70 2.27
CA GLY A 87 -21.71 -7.08 1.13
C GLY A 87 -20.20 -7.27 1.16
N VAL A 88 -19.53 -6.52 0.28
CA VAL A 88 -18.09 -6.32 0.33
C VAL A 88 -17.81 -4.94 0.91
N SER A 89 -16.95 -4.89 1.93
CA SER A 89 -16.37 -3.65 2.42
C SER A 89 -15.13 -3.33 1.58
N HIS A 90 -15.07 -2.10 1.05
CA HIS A 90 -13.96 -1.62 0.23
C HIS A 90 -13.03 -0.72 1.07
N THR A 91 -11.84 -1.23 1.38
CA THR A 91 -10.78 -0.49 2.08
C THR A 91 -9.92 0.32 1.09
N ARG A 92 -9.18 1.31 1.61
CA ARG A 92 -8.29 2.18 0.83
C ARG A 92 -6.84 1.82 1.09
N VAL A 93 -5.98 2.27 0.17
CA VAL A 93 -4.53 2.14 0.34
C VAL A 93 -4.01 3.17 1.36
N PRO A 94 -2.99 2.80 2.16
CA PRO A 94 -2.39 1.48 2.25
C PRO A 94 -3.33 0.50 2.97
N THR A 95 -3.46 -0.70 2.41
CA THR A 95 -4.24 -1.80 3.00
C THR A 95 -3.46 -2.44 4.14
N GLU A 96 -3.23 -1.64 5.18
CA GLU A 96 -2.51 -1.97 6.40
C GLU A 96 -3.46 -1.86 7.59
N SER A 97 -3.16 -2.60 8.65
CA SER A 97 -4.16 -2.88 9.67
C SER A 97 -4.56 -1.68 10.51
N ARG A 98 -3.61 -0.80 10.85
CA ARG A 98 -3.92 0.46 11.56
C ARG A 98 -4.83 1.37 10.71
N PRO A 99 -4.47 1.77 9.48
CA PRO A 99 -5.37 2.55 8.62
C PRO A 99 -6.74 1.91 8.43
N GLY A 100 -6.80 0.58 8.28
CA GLY A 100 -8.05 -0.16 8.14
C GLY A 100 -8.92 -0.09 9.39
N HIS A 101 -8.36 -0.35 10.58
CA HIS A 101 -9.05 -0.25 11.86
C HIS A 101 -9.50 1.18 12.18
N VAL A 102 -8.67 2.17 11.86
CA VAL A 102 -9.03 3.58 12.00
C VAL A 102 -10.19 3.94 11.08
N ALA A 103 -10.21 3.47 9.84
CA ALA A 103 -11.35 3.65 8.95
C ALA A 103 -12.61 2.97 9.50
N LEU A 104 -12.50 1.71 9.95
CA LEU A 104 -13.62 0.95 10.52
C LEU A 104 -14.25 1.61 11.74
N ILE A 105 -13.42 2.08 12.68
CA ILE A 105 -13.86 2.48 14.03
C ILE A 105 -14.01 4.00 14.16
N ALA A 106 -13.27 4.79 13.38
CA ALA A 106 -13.35 6.25 13.42
C ALA A 106 -13.99 6.87 12.17
N GLY A 107 -14.18 6.09 11.11
CA GLY A 107 -14.77 6.58 9.87
C GLY A 107 -13.85 7.53 9.11
N LEU A 108 -12.55 7.50 9.39
CA LEU A 108 -11.56 8.37 8.77
C LEU A 108 -10.50 7.54 8.05
N TYR A 109 -10.10 7.99 6.86
CA TYR A 109 -8.98 7.37 6.15
C TYR A 109 -7.69 8.05 6.60
N GLU A 110 -6.79 7.28 7.21
CA GLU A 110 -5.47 7.80 7.60
C GLU A 110 -4.66 8.22 6.37
N ASP A 111 -3.81 9.20 6.58
CA ASP A 111 -2.86 9.63 5.56
C ASP A 111 -1.70 8.64 5.45
N VAL A 112 -1.28 8.34 4.23
CA VAL A 112 -0.12 7.49 3.96
C VAL A 112 1.16 8.14 4.48
N SER A 113 1.20 9.48 4.58
CA SER A 113 2.33 10.20 5.19
C SER A 113 2.47 9.92 6.69
N ALA A 114 1.38 9.58 7.39
CA ALA A 114 1.41 9.23 8.81
C ALA A 114 2.28 7.98 9.07
N VAL A 115 2.36 7.07 8.08
CA VAL A 115 3.21 5.87 8.11
C VAL A 115 4.70 6.24 8.17
N ALA A 116 5.09 7.37 7.56
CA ALA A 116 6.47 7.87 7.63
C ALA A 116 6.83 8.48 8.99
N THR A 117 5.82 8.88 9.78
CA THR A 117 6.01 9.43 11.13
C THR A 117 5.90 8.39 12.24
N GLY A 118 5.07 7.36 12.06
CA GLY A 118 4.88 6.29 13.05
C GLY A 118 3.81 5.33 12.56
N TRP A 119 3.99 4.04 12.80
CA TRP A 119 3.32 3.01 12.01
C TRP A 119 2.25 2.22 12.84
N LYS A 120 2.22 2.27 14.20
CA LYS A 120 1.18 1.62 15.10
C LYS A 120 0.10 2.56 15.57
N LEU A 121 0.51 3.72 16.07
CA LEU A 121 -0.36 4.71 16.68
C LEU A 121 -0.57 5.83 15.69
N ASN A 122 -1.82 6.28 15.55
CA ASN A 122 -2.11 7.43 14.71
C ASN A 122 -1.37 8.66 15.29
N PRO A 123 -0.64 9.44 14.47
CA PRO A 123 0.07 10.67 14.91
C PRO A 123 -0.85 11.77 15.44
N VAL A 124 -2.17 11.57 15.40
CA VAL A 124 -3.17 12.54 15.81
C VAL A 124 -4.26 11.86 16.64
N ASN A 125 -4.64 12.46 17.77
CA ASN A 125 -5.79 12.01 18.54
C ASN A 125 -7.02 12.15 17.65
N PHE A 126 -7.68 11.04 17.39
CA PHE A 126 -8.90 11.01 16.60
C PHE A 126 -10.05 10.52 17.45
N ASP A 127 -11.23 11.06 17.16
CA ASP A 127 -12.44 10.58 17.77
C ASP A 127 -12.89 9.27 17.12
N SER A 128 -13.52 8.38 17.88
CA SER A 128 -13.87 7.04 17.41
C SER A 128 -15.20 6.58 18.00
N VAL A 129 -15.83 5.58 17.39
CA VAL A 129 -17.09 5.01 17.89
C VAL A 129 -16.90 4.47 19.32
N PHE A 130 -15.72 3.92 19.64
CA PHE A 130 -15.40 3.45 20.99
C PHE A 130 -15.40 4.60 22.00
N ASN A 131 -14.83 5.75 21.63
CA ASN A 131 -14.84 6.93 22.48
C ASN A 131 -16.25 7.55 22.63
N ARG A 132 -17.10 7.42 21.60
CA ARG A 132 -18.52 7.84 21.63
C ARG A 132 -19.44 6.88 22.39
N SER A 133 -19.01 5.64 22.61
CA SER A 133 -19.74 4.63 23.36
C SER A 133 -19.90 5.02 24.85
N ARG A 134 -20.77 4.32 25.58
CA ARG A 134 -20.77 4.38 27.05
C ARG A 134 -19.49 3.78 27.59
N HIS A 135 -19.18 2.58 27.13
CA HIS A 135 -17.98 1.81 27.45
C HIS A 135 -17.70 0.80 26.34
N THR A 136 -16.43 0.54 26.08
CA THR A 136 -15.97 -0.51 25.17
C THR A 136 -15.05 -1.48 25.91
N TRP A 137 -15.35 -2.78 25.82
CA TRP A 137 -14.39 -3.83 26.18
C TRP A 137 -13.80 -4.42 24.92
N SER A 138 -12.47 -4.52 24.88
CA SER A 138 -11.74 -4.97 23.69
C SER A 138 -10.76 -6.08 24.01
N TRP A 139 -10.66 -7.07 23.11
CA TRP A 139 -9.75 -8.22 23.20
C TRP A 139 -8.97 -8.43 21.91
N GLY A 140 -7.67 -8.72 22.01
CA GLY A 140 -6.85 -9.11 20.87
C GLY A 140 -5.42 -8.57 20.93
N SER A 141 -4.94 -8.05 19.80
CA SER A 141 -3.52 -7.71 19.62
C SER A 141 -3.09 -6.51 20.47
N PRO A 142 -1.90 -6.57 21.11
CA PRO A 142 -1.28 -5.41 21.74
C PRO A 142 -0.97 -4.26 20.78
N ASP A 143 -1.14 -4.47 19.48
CA ASP A 143 -0.74 -3.51 18.46
C ASP A 143 -1.90 -2.69 17.89
N ILE A 144 -3.13 -3.15 18.14
CA ILE A 144 -4.36 -2.48 17.69
C ILE A 144 -5.07 -1.80 18.86
N LEU A 145 -5.28 -2.53 19.94
CA LEU A 145 -6.13 -2.12 21.04
C LEU A 145 -5.68 -0.80 21.72
N PRO A 146 -4.39 -0.59 22.02
CA PRO A 146 -3.95 0.61 22.74
C PRO A 146 -4.22 1.92 22.00
N MET A 147 -4.30 1.91 20.66
CA MET A 147 -4.53 3.15 19.90
C MET A 147 -5.92 3.73 20.19
N PHE A 148 -6.91 2.89 20.44
CA PHE A 148 -8.28 3.31 20.74
C PHE A 148 -8.47 3.62 22.21
N GLU A 149 -7.73 2.97 23.11
CA GLU A 149 -7.74 3.29 24.54
C GLU A 149 -7.09 4.64 24.82
N GLN A 150 -5.88 4.87 24.28
CA GLN A 150 -5.13 6.10 24.50
C GLN A 150 -5.81 7.32 23.84
N GLY A 151 -6.47 7.12 22.71
CA GLY A 151 -7.24 8.16 22.02
C GLY A 151 -8.61 8.45 22.65
N ALA A 152 -9.07 7.61 23.59
CA ALA A 152 -10.36 7.77 24.25
C ALA A 152 -10.28 8.57 25.56
N VAL A 153 -11.42 9.07 26.01
CA VAL A 153 -11.54 9.61 27.37
C VAL A 153 -11.16 8.52 28.38
N PRO A 154 -10.29 8.79 29.39
CA PRO A 154 -9.85 7.78 30.33
C PRO A 154 -11.00 7.00 30.96
N GLY A 155 -10.91 5.67 30.94
CA GLY A 155 -11.92 4.75 31.45
C GLY A 155 -13.09 4.46 30.50
N ARG A 156 -13.05 4.92 29.24
CA ARG A 156 -14.06 4.56 28.21
C ARG A 156 -13.80 3.23 27.53
N VAL A 157 -12.53 2.81 27.44
CA VAL A 157 -12.11 1.64 26.70
C VAL A 157 -11.21 0.82 27.61
N ASP A 158 -11.56 -0.44 27.83
CA ASP A 158 -10.70 -1.42 28.49
C ASP A 158 -10.09 -2.35 27.43
N THR A 159 -8.80 -2.62 27.55
CA THR A 159 -8.04 -3.48 26.64
C THR A 159 -7.55 -4.74 27.34
N TYR A 160 -7.82 -5.90 26.74
CA TYR A 160 -7.32 -7.19 27.16
C TYR A 160 -6.49 -7.79 26.03
N MET A 161 -5.18 -7.87 26.23
CA MET A 161 -4.24 -8.27 25.19
C MET A 161 -3.47 -9.51 25.61
N TYR A 162 -3.13 -10.35 24.63
CA TYR A 162 -2.09 -11.36 24.84
C TYR A 162 -0.70 -10.69 24.80
N GLU A 163 0.31 -11.37 25.33
CA GLU A 163 1.69 -10.85 25.32
C GLU A 163 2.24 -10.79 23.89
N PRO A 164 3.07 -9.78 23.53
CA PRO A 164 3.61 -9.62 22.17
C PRO A 164 4.32 -10.88 21.63
N GLU A 165 4.92 -11.70 22.48
CA GLU A 165 5.59 -12.95 22.08
C GLU A 165 4.63 -14.02 21.53
N PHE A 166 3.31 -13.82 21.68
CA PHE A 166 2.30 -14.70 21.07
C PHE A 166 2.21 -14.50 19.55
N GLU A 167 2.66 -13.37 19.00
CA GLU A 167 2.67 -13.07 17.56
C GLU A 167 3.93 -13.66 16.86
N ASP A 168 4.20 -14.95 17.09
CA ASP A 168 5.29 -15.69 16.45
C ASP A 168 4.80 -16.37 15.16
N PHE A 169 5.14 -15.77 14.01
CA PHE A 169 4.81 -16.27 12.66
C PHE A 169 5.32 -17.68 12.34
N SER A 170 6.23 -18.23 13.16
CA SER A 170 6.74 -19.59 13.00
C SER A 170 5.88 -20.66 13.68
N GLN A 171 4.90 -20.25 14.49
CA GLN A 171 3.97 -21.12 15.22
C GLN A 171 2.56 -21.09 14.61
N ASP A 172 1.64 -21.88 15.18
CA ASP A 172 0.26 -21.93 14.74
C ASP A 172 -0.53 -20.71 15.24
N ALA A 173 -1.02 -19.89 14.31
CA ALA A 173 -1.69 -18.63 14.61
C ALA A 173 -3.10 -18.81 15.19
N LEU A 174 -3.70 -20.00 15.09
CA LEU A 174 -5.02 -20.29 15.65
C LEU A 174 -5.11 -19.98 17.15
N ARG A 175 -3.98 -20.06 17.87
CA ARG A 175 -3.91 -19.76 19.30
C ARG A 175 -4.33 -18.32 19.64
N LEU A 176 -4.14 -17.38 18.71
CA LEU A 176 -4.46 -15.97 18.89
C LEU A 176 -5.99 -15.78 18.93
N ASP A 177 -6.70 -16.40 17.99
CA ASP A 177 -8.16 -16.39 17.94
C ASP A 177 -8.78 -17.11 19.16
N TYR A 178 -8.24 -18.28 19.52
CA TYR A 178 -8.68 -19.01 20.71
C TYR A 178 -8.49 -18.20 21.99
N TRP A 179 -7.36 -17.50 22.12
CA TRP A 179 -7.11 -16.62 23.26
C TRP A 179 -8.23 -15.60 23.41
N VAL A 180 -8.62 -14.91 22.32
CA VAL A 180 -9.70 -13.92 22.34
C VAL A 180 -11.03 -14.55 22.74
N PHE A 181 -11.43 -15.65 22.09
CA PHE A 181 -12.69 -16.32 22.38
C PHE A 181 -12.77 -16.80 23.84
N ASP A 182 -11.70 -17.39 24.37
CA ASP A 182 -11.66 -17.90 25.74
C ASP A 182 -11.74 -16.77 26.77
N HIS A 183 -11.08 -15.64 26.53
CA HIS A 183 -11.12 -14.49 27.44
C HIS A 183 -12.50 -13.82 27.45
N VAL A 184 -13.19 -13.74 26.30
CA VAL A 184 -14.57 -13.26 26.25
C VAL A 184 -15.50 -14.20 27.02
N LYS A 185 -15.38 -15.52 26.83
CA LYS A 185 -16.17 -16.51 27.59
C LYS A 185 -15.95 -16.39 29.09
N HIS A 186 -14.70 -16.27 29.54
CA HIS A 186 -14.38 -16.07 30.95
C HIS A 186 -14.93 -14.75 31.49
N PHE A 187 -14.89 -13.68 30.70
CA PHE A 187 -15.41 -12.37 31.08
C PHE A 187 -16.92 -12.39 31.32
N PHE A 188 -17.70 -12.99 30.42
CA PHE A 188 -19.14 -13.17 30.62
C PHE A 188 -19.47 -14.16 31.74
N ALA A 189 -18.65 -15.19 31.96
CA ALA A 189 -18.81 -16.07 33.12
C ALA A 189 -18.56 -15.33 34.44
N ALA A 190 -17.56 -14.46 34.51
CA ALA A 190 -17.29 -13.61 35.67
C ALA A 190 -18.44 -12.60 35.92
N ALA A 191 -19.06 -12.08 34.86
CA ALA A 191 -20.24 -11.22 34.96
C ALA A 191 -21.45 -11.91 35.61
N ALA A 192 -21.51 -13.24 35.63
CA ALA A 192 -22.59 -13.96 36.32
C ALA A 192 -22.49 -13.88 37.85
N THR A 193 -21.29 -13.66 38.40
CA THR A 193 -21.04 -13.61 39.85
C THR A 193 -20.61 -12.22 40.34
N ASN A 194 -20.07 -11.37 39.47
CA ASN A 194 -19.69 -9.99 39.78
C ASN A 194 -20.84 -9.02 39.45
N GLN A 195 -21.56 -8.55 40.48
CA GLN A 195 -22.70 -7.64 40.32
C GLN A 195 -22.34 -6.30 39.67
N THR A 196 -21.16 -5.76 39.96
CA THR A 196 -20.68 -4.49 39.37
C THR A 196 -20.48 -4.66 37.87
N LEU A 197 -19.80 -5.73 37.47
CA LEU A 197 -19.58 -6.05 36.06
C LEU A 197 -20.91 -6.34 35.35
N ASN A 198 -21.80 -7.13 35.96
CA ASN A 198 -23.11 -7.42 35.39
C ASN A 198 -23.91 -6.12 35.11
N LYS A 199 -23.88 -5.19 36.07
CA LYS A 199 -24.55 -3.89 35.92
C LYS A 199 -23.93 -3.05 34.81
N ALA A 200 -22.59 -3.01 34.71
CA ALA A 200 -21.88 -2.29 33.66
C ALA A 200 -22.24 -2.83 32.27
N LEU A 201 -22.27 -4.15 32.11
CA LEU A 201 -22.60 -4.81 30.83
C LEU A 201 -24.05 -4.57 30.37
N ARG A 202 -24.95 -4.18 31.27
CA ARG A 202 -26.37 -3.92 30.96
C ARG A 202 -26.70 -2.44 30.78
N GLN A 203 -25.68 -1.57 30.69
CA GLN A 203 -25.88 -0.17 30.34
C GLN A 203 -26.20 -0.01 28.84
N ASP A 204 -26.61 1.21 28.48
CA ASP A 204 -26.80 1.60 27.08
C ASP A 204 -25.45 1.80 26.37
N LYS A 205 -25.44 1.71 25.04
CA LYS A 205 -24.30 2.07 24.18
C LYS A 205 -22.99 1.35 24.50
N ILE A 206 -23.08 0.07 24.85
CA ILE A 206 -21.93 -0.79 25.11
C ILE A 206 -21.40 -1.40 23.82
N ILE A 207 -20.07 -1.49 23.70
CA ILE A 207 -19.39 -2.17 22.59
C ILE A 207 -18.49 -3.29 23.13
N PHE A 208 -18.51 -4.41 22.41
CA PHE A 208 -17.52 -5.48 22.53
C PHE A 208 -16.72 -5.56 21.24
N PHE A 209 -15.41 -5.36 21.31
CA PHE A 209 -14.53 -5.44 20.16
C PHE A 209 -13.60 -6.66 20.27
N LEU A 210 -13.69 -7.56 19.30
CA LEU A 210 -12.89 -8.78 19.24
C LEU A 210 -12.00 -8.69 18.00
N HIS A 211 -10.70 -8.52 18.20
CA HIS A 211 -9.70 -8.48 17.14
C HIS A 211 -9.08 -9.87 16.95
N LEU A 212 -9.32 -10.50 15.79
CA LEU A 212 -9.01 -11.90 15.51
C LEU A 212 -7.84 -12.03 14.52
N LEU A 213 -6.62 -11.99 15.07
CA LEU A 213 -5.38 -11.90 14.30
C LEU A 213 -5.01 -13.17 13.49
N GLY A 214 -5.58 -14.33 13.82
CA GLY A 214 -5.07 -15.62 13.33
C GLY A 214 -5.04 -15.76 11.81
N LEU A 215 -6.04 -15.19 11.12
CA LEU A 215 -6.14 -15.26 9.66
C LEU A 215 -5.03 -14.51 8.94
N ASP A 216 -4.63 -13.33 9.43
CA ASP A 216 -3.52 -12.57 8.82
C ASP A 216 -2.19 -13.27 8.97
N THR A 217 -1.86 -13.67 10.21
CA THR A 217 -0.62 -14.39 10.50
C THR A 217 -0.55 -15.66 9.66
N THR A 218 -1.67 -16.38 9.52
CA THR A 218 -1.75 -17.55 8.65
C THR A 218 -1.63 -17.18 7.18
N GLY A 219 -2.20 -16.06 6.74
CA GLY A 219 -2.13 -15.55 5.38
C GLY A 219 -0.71 -15.16 4.96
N HIS A 220 0.04 -14.48 5.82
CA HIS A 220 1.46 -14.21 5.60
C HIS A 220 2.28 -15.50 5.55
N SER A 221 2.13 -16.37 6.55
CA SER A 221 2.97 -17.56 6.68
C SER A 221 2.69 -18.63 5.62
N TYR A 222 1.42 -18.84 5.25
CA TYR A 222 1.00 -19.98 4.42
C TYR A 222 0.28 -19.60 3.12
N ARG A 223 -0.08 -18.32 2.94
CA ARG A 223 -0.87 -17.79 1.81
C ARG A 223 -2.38 -18.10 1.91
N PRO A 224 -3.26 -17.25 1.34
CA PRO A 224 -4.71 -17.39 1.49
C PRO A 224 -5.36 -18.63 0.86
N TYR A 225 -4.67 -19.31 -0.06
CA TYR A 225 -5.15 -20.56 -0.67
C TYR A 225 -4.71 -21.83 0.10
N SER A 226 -3.94 -21.69 1.17
CA SER A 226 -3.44 -22.83 1.95
C SER A 226 -4.53 -23.50 2.78
N LYS A 227 -4.32 -24.79 3.05
CA LYS A 227 -5.17 -25.53 4.00
C LYS A 227 -5.15 -24.90 5.40
N GLU A 228 -4.04 -24.30 5.81
CA GLU A 228 -3.92 -23.59 7.09
C GLU A 228 -4.89 -22.41 7.13
N TYR A 229 -4.87 -21.54 6.11
CA TYR A 229 -5.76 -20.38 6.04
C TYR A 229 -7.24 -20.80 5.97
N LEU A 230 -7.55 -21.76 5.11
CA LEU A 230 -8.91 -22.28 4.96
C LEU A 230 -9.42 -22.95 6.26
N ASN A 231 -8.56 -23.59 7.04
CA ASN A 231 -8.92 -24.12 8.35
C ASN A 231 -9.12 -23.00 9.38
N ASN A 232 -8.33 -21.94 9.34
CA ASN A 232 -8.49 -20.79 10.22
C ASN A 232 -9.85 -20.10 10.01
N ILE A 233 -10.38 -20.06 8.78
CA ILE A 233 -11.75 -19.58 8.50
C ILE A 233 -12.78 -20.39 9.29
N LYS A 234 -12.65 -21.72 9.35
CA LYS A 234 -13.55 -22.59 10.12
C LYS A 234 -13.47 -22.32 11.62
N VAL A 235 -12.27 -22.05 12.13
CA VAL A 235 -12.06 -21.72 13.55
C VAL A 235 -12.72 -20.39 13.91
N VAL A 236 -12.56 -19.37 13.06
CA VAL A 236 -13.23 -18.08 13.25
C VAL A 236 -14.75 -18.22 13.16
N ASP A 237 -15.29 -18.93 12.16
CA ASP A 237 -16.75 -19.15 12.03
C ASP A 237 -17.34 -19.82 13.28
N GLN A 238 -16.70 -20.87 13.78
CA GLN A 238 -17.13 -21.57 14.98
C GLN A 238 -17.02 -20.71 16.24
N GLY A 239 -15.94 -19.94 16.40
CA GLY A 239 -15.79 -19.03 17.53
C GLY A 239 -16.81 -17.91 17.52
N VAL A 240 -17.06 -17.29 16.36
CA VAL A 240 -18.09 -16.25 16.19
C VAL A 240 -19.48 -16.78 16.52
N LYS A 241 -19.79 -18.03 16.11
CA LYS A 241 -21.04 -18.71 16.51
C LYS A 241 -21.17 -18.80 18.03
N GLU A 242 -20.15 -19.33 18.70
CA GLU A 242 -20.17 -19.53 20.15
C GLU A 242 -20.31 -18.21 20.92
N ILE A 243 -19.62 -17.15 20.49
CA ILE A 243 -19.75 -15.81 21.09
C ILE A 243 -21.14 -15.21 20.84
N THR A 244 -21.70 -15.38 19.64
CA THR A 244 -23.06 -14.92 19.33
C THR A 244 -24.08 -15.58 20.26
N GLU A 245 -24.04 -16.91 20.37
CA GLU A 245 -24.93 -17.68 21.25
C GLU A 245 -24.75 -17.29 22.73
N LEU A 246 -23.51 -17.07 23.18
CA LEU A 246 -23.19 -16.61 24.53
C LEU A 246 -23.82 -15.26 24.84
N ILE A 247 -23.65 -14.27 23.97
CA ILE A 247 -24.17 -12.90 24.14
C ILE A 247 -25.69 -12.91 24.11
N GLN A 248 -26.30 -13.58 23.13
CA GLN A 248 -27.76 -13.70 23.03
C GLN A 248 -28.35 -14.34 24.29
N LYS A 249 -27.74 -15.41 24.80
CA LYS A 249 -28.17 -16.06 26.04
C LYS A 249 -27.99 -15.18 27.27
N PHE A 250 -26.91 -14.40 27.34
CA PHE A 250 -26.65 -13.52 28.49
C PHE A 250 -27.67 -12.38 28.59
N TYR A 251 -27.99 -11.73 27.47
CA TYR A 251 -28.93 -10.60 27.46
C TYR A 251 -30.39 -11.04 27.40
N ALA A 252 -30.70 -12.04 26.57
CA ALA A 252 -32.03 -12.61 26.36
C ALA A 252 -33.10 -11.54 26.08
N ASP A 253 -32.75 -10.50 25.32
CA ASP A 253 -33.62 -9.36 25.01
C ASP A 253 -33.71 -9.01 23.52
N ASP A 254 -32.98 -9.74 22.66
CA ASP A 254 -32.89 -9.50 21.22
C ASP A 254 -32.47 -8.06 20.83
N ARG A 255 -31.75 -7.34 21.71
CA ARG A 255 -31.29 -5.96 21.48
C ARG A 255 -29.82 -5.82 21.10
N THR A 256 -29.14 -6.92 20.79
CA THR A 256 -27.75 -6.91 20.34
C THR A 256 -27.67 -6.87 18.82
N ALA A 257 -26.81 -6.02 18.28
CA ALA A 257 -26.40 -6.03 16.89
C ALA A 257 -24.97 -6.57 16.77
N PHE A 258 -24.69 -7.28 15.68
CA PHE A 258 -23.38 -7.86 15.38
C PHE A 258 -22.87 -7.30 14.05
N VAL A 259 -21.58 -6.96 14.02
CA VAL A 259 -20.87 -6.49 12.82
C VAL A 259 -19.63 -7.36 12.67
N PHE A 260 -19.57 -8.14 11.58
CA PHE A 260 -18.43 -8.98 11.23
C PHE A 260 -17.77 -8.44 9.96
N THR A 261 -16.48 -8.15 10.06
CA THR A 261 -15.69 -7.58 8.97
C THR A 261 -14.20 -7.82 9.15
N ALA A 262 -13.40 -7.34 8.20
CA ALA A 262 -11.96 -7.22 8.32
C ALA A 262 -11.49 -5.83 7.86
N ASP A 263 -10.31 -5.45 8.34
CA ASP A 263 -9.59 -4.22 8.03
C ASP A 263 -8.93 -4.25 6.64
N HIS A 264 -8.43 -5.39 6.19
CA HIS A 264 -8.03 -5.61 4.81
C HIS A 264 -8.12 -7.08 4.38
N GLY A 265 -7.94 -7.30 3.09
CA GLY A 265 -7.78 -8.64 2.53
C GLY A 265 -6.30 -9.04 2.43
N MET A 266 -6.00 -9.99 1.55
CA MET A 266 -4.64 -10.53 1.39
C MET A 266 -4.46 -11.06 -0.03
N SER A 267 -3.38 -10.68 -0.70
CA SER A 267 -3.08 -11.21 -2.02
C SER A 267 -2.65 -12.66 -1.92
N ASP A 268 -2.67 -13.38 -3.04
CA ASP A 268 -2.13 -14.75 -3.07
C ASP A 268 -0.63 -14.81 -2.71
N TRP A 269 0.04 -13.66 -2.64
CA TRP A 269 1.45 -13.54 -2.22
C TRP A 269 1.59 -13.58 -0.72
N GLY A 270 0.49 -13.66 0.04
CA GLY A 270 0.51 -13.51 1.50
C GLY A 270 1.16 -12.18 1.86
N SER A 271 0.74 -11.13 1.15
CA SER A 271 1.12 -9.75 1.38
C SER A 271 -0.09 -8.85 1.12
N HIS A 272 -0.13 -7.74 1.83
CA HIS A 272 -1.09 -6.66 1.69
C HIS A 272 -0.31 -5.32 1.73
N GLY A 273 -1.01 -4.19 1.81
CA GLY A 273 -0.46 -2.83 1.79
C GLY A 273 -0.63 -2.09 0.46
N ASP A 274 -0.95 -2.80 -0.62
CA ASP A 274 -1.16 -2.24 -1.96
C ASP A 274 -2.65 -2.12 -2.35
N GLY A 275 -2.90 -1.64 -3.57
CA GLY A 275 -4.26 -1.45 -4.12
C GLY A 275 -4.83 -2.66 -4.86
N HIS A 276 -4.27 -3.87 -4.69
CA HIS A 276 -4.81 -5.06 -5.33
C HIS A 276 -6.25 -5.34 -4.83
N PRO A 277 -7.19 -5.76 -5.70
CA PRO A 277 -8.56 -6.07 -5.31
C PRO A 277 -8.67 -7.06 -4.14
N ASP A 278 -7.84 -8.10 -4.12
CA ASP A 278 -7.79 -9.09 -3.03
C ASP A 278 -7.35 -8.50 -1.69
N ASN A 279 -6.63 -7.37 -1.69
CA ASN A 279 -6.23 -6.64 -0.49
C ASN A 279 -7.28 -5.61 -0.09
N THR A 280 -8.04 -5.09 -1.05
CA THR A 280 -8.97 -3.97 -0.83
C THR A 280 -10.41 -4.39 -0.54
N ARG A 281 -10.72 -5.69 -0.59
CA ARG A 281 -12.08 -6.23 -0.43
C ARG A 281 -12.17 -7.16 0.76
N THR A 282 -12.95 -6.77 1.76
CA THR A 282 -13.19 -7.54 2.99
C THR A 282 -14.64 -7.99 3.08
N PRO A 283 -14.93 -9.16 3.70
CA PRO A 283 -16.30 -9.60 3.89
C PRO A 283 -17.01 -8.64 4.85
N PHE A 284 -18.27 -8.31 4.59
CA PHE A 284 -19.05 -7.51 5.52
C PHE A 284 -20.41 -8.15 5.76
N ILE A 285 -20.70 -8.49 7.01
CA ILE A 285 -21.94 -9.16 7.41
C ILE A 285 -22.43 -8.51 8.71
N THR A 286 -23.68 -8.08 8.73
CA THR A 286 -24.32 -7.58 9.95
C THR A 286 -25.64 -8.29 10.20
N TRP A 287 -26.00 -8.50 11.46
CA TRP A 287 -27.26 -9.12 11.87
C TRP A 287 -27.66 -8.68 13.28
N GLY A 288 -28.89 -8.99 13.68
CA GLY A 288 -29.44 -8.67 15.00
C GLY A 288 -30.23 -7.37 15.03
N SER A 289 -30.34 -6.76 16.21
CA SER A 289 -31.21 -5.60 16.44
C SER A 289 -30.87 -4.41 15.55
N GLY A 290 -31.90 -3.80 14.93
CA GLY A 290 -31.75 -2.61 14.08
C GLY A 290 -31.19 -2.88 12.67
N VAL A 291 -30.75 -4.11 12.38
CA VAL A 291 -30.20 -4.50 11.08
C VAL A 291 -31.31 -5.00 10.15
N ALA A 292 -31.27 -4.60 8.88
CA ALA A 292 -32.20 -5.06 7.85
C ALA A 292 -32.06 -6.56 7.58
N ALA A 293 -33.21 -7.21 7.33
CA ALA A 293 -33.27 -8.62 6.93
C ALA A 293 -32.79 -8.82 5.48
N PRO A 294 -32.40 -10.05 5.08
CA PRO A 294 -31.92 -10.32 3.72
C PRO A 294 -32.98 -10.02 2.65
N GLU A 295 -32.59 -9.30 1.59
CA GLU A 295 -33.44 -9.07 0.41
C GLU A 295 -33.24 -10.20 -0.60
N VAL A 296 -34.14 -11.19 -0.60
CA VAL A 296 -34.05 -12.39 -1.45
C VAL A 296 -34.77 -12.19 -2.78
N HIS A 297 -34.11 -12.58 -3.87
CA HIS A 297 -34.61 -12.56 -5.26
C HIS A 297 -34.66 -13.99 -5.82
N PRO A 298 -35.72 -14.76 -5.56
CA PRO A 298 -35.79 -16.15 -6.01
C PRO A 298 -35.77 -16.28 -7.53
N GLY A 299 -34.88 -17.12 -8.06
CA GLY A 299 -34.81 -17.42 -9.50
C GLY A 299 -34.23 -16.31 -10.37
N ALA A 300 -33.65 -15.27 -9.78
CA ALA A 300 -32.93 -14.21 -10.47
C ALA A 300 -31.62 -13.88 -9.76
N ILE A 301 -30.68 -13.27 -10.48
CA ILE A 301 -29.49 -12.68 -9.86
C ILE A 301 -29.91 -11.37 -9.20
N ALA A 302 -29.81 -11.32 -7.88
CA ALA A 302 -30.10 -10.16 -7.06
C ALA A 302 -29.14 -8.99 -7.40
N PRO A 303 -29.56 -7.73 -7.17
CA PRO A 303 -28.69 -6.59 -7.41
C PRO A 303 -27.38 -6.66 -6.62
N GLY A 304 -26.35 -6.04 -7.17
CA GLY A 304 -25.05 -5.93 -6.52
C GLY A 304 -24.07 -7.05 -6.86
N HIS A 305 -24.49 -8.16 -7.48
CA HIS A 305 -23.58 -9.23 -7.91
C HIS A 305 -22.84 -8.94 -9.21
N ASP A 306 -21.64 -9.52 -9.34
CA ASP A 306 -20.71 -9.35 -10.45
C ASP A 306 -19.86 -10.64 -10.65
N MET A 307 -18.86 -10.59 -11.54
CA MET A 307 -17.97 -11.72 -11.78
C MET A 307 -17.23 -12.18 -10.52
N TYR A 308 -16.92 -11.25 -9.59
CA TYR A 308 -16.18 -11.54 -8.37
C TYR A 308 -16.97 -12.38 -7.37
N SER A 309 -18.31 -12.27 -7.38
CA SER A 309 -19.22 -13.00 -6.49
C SER A 309 -19.98 -14.16 -7.16
N SER A 310 -19.66 -14.45 -8.42
CA SER A 310 -20.39 -15.41 -9.25
C SER A 310 -20.33 -16.86 -8.75
N ASP A 311 -19.30 -17.22 -7.99
CA ASP A 311 -19.08 -18.58 -7.48
C ASP A 311 -19.37 -18.75 -5.97
N TRP A 312 -19.95 -17.73 -5.32
CA TRP A 312 -20.27 -17.77 -3.89
C TRP A 312 -21.56 -18.53 -3.60
N GLY A 313 -22.39 -18.75 -4.62
CA GLY A 313 -23.73 -19.32 -4.46
C GLY A 313 -24.64 -18.48 -3.55
N LEU A 314 -24.48 -17.15 -3.59
CA LEU A 314 -25.28 -16.17 -2.83
C LEU A 314 -26.00 -15.18 -3.75
N ASP A 315 -25.96 -15.41 -5.06
CA ASP A 315 -26.50 -14.55 -6.11
C ASP A 315 -28.01 -14.29 -6.03
N HIS A 316 -28.75 -15.07 -5.25
CA HIS A 316 -30.17 -14.89 -4.98
C HIS A 316 -30.47 -13.99 -3.77
N VAL A 317 -29.46 -13.49 -3.06
CA VAL A 317 -29.61 -12.53 -1.95
C VAL A 317 -28.90 -11.25 -2.34
N ARG A 318 -29.54 -10.09 -2.22
CA ARG A 318 -28.94 -8.82 -2.64
C ARG A 318 -27.63 -8.53 -1.90
N ARG A 319 -26.58 -8.20 -2.66
CA ARG A 319 -25.28 -7.77 -2.13
C ARG A 319 -25.24 -6.26 -1.99
N HIS A 320 -24.94 -5.77 -0.78
CA HIS A 320 -24.87 -4.34 -0.46
C HIS A 320 -23.43 -3.91 -0.16
N ASP A 321 -22.65 -3.56 -1.18
CA ASP A 321 -21.27 -3.11 -0.96
C ASP A 321 -21.21 -1.77 -0.22
N ILE A 322 -20.14 -1.57 0.55
CA ILE A 322 -19.97 -0.43 1.46
C ILE A 322 -18.50 0.06 1.42
N ASN A 323 -18.25 1.36 1.68
CA ASN A 323 -16.88 1.81 1.92
C ASN A 323 -16.50 1.56 3.38
N GLN A 324 -15.24 1.23 3.64
CA GLN A 324 -14.81 0.87 5.00
C GLN A 324 -15.12 1.92 6.07
N ALA A 325 -15.03 3.22 5.74
CA ALA A 325 -15.34 4.31 6.68
C ALA A 325 -16.83 4.38 7.08
N ASP A 326 -17.73 3.89 6.24
CA ASP A 326 -19.19 3.90 6.47
C ASP A 326 -19.58 2.97 7.63
N ILE A 327 -18.72 1.99 7.95
CA ILE A 327 -18.91 1.04 9.06
C ILE A 327 -18.93 1.77 10.40
N ALA A 328 -18.13 2.83 10.57
CA ALA A 328 -18.16 3.67 11.77
C ALA A 328 -19.52 4.38 11.93
N ALA A 329 -20.08 4.88 10.83
CA ALA A 329 -21.40 5.50 10.83
C ALA A 329 -22.50 4.47 11.18
N LEU A 330 -22.43 3.27 10.60
CA LEU A 330 -23.34 2.18 10.95
C LEU A 330 -23.26 1.82 12.43
N MET A 331 -22.06 1.61 12.98
CA MET A 331 -21.89 1.25 14.39
C MET A 331 -22.42 2.34 15.33
N SER A 332 -22.11 3.62 15.07
CA SER A 332 -22.66 4.74 15.86
C SER A 332 -24.19 4.75 15.85
N TYR A 333 -24.81 4.54 14.68
CA TYR A 333 -26.26 4.50 14.57
C TYR A 333 -26.87 3.33 15.34
N LEU A 334 -26.34 2.11 15.17
CA LEU A 334 -26.87 0.90 15.82
C LEU A 334 -26.85 0.99 17.35
N ILE A 335 -25.84 1.63 17.93
CA ILE A 335 -25.75 1.82 19.40
C ILE A 335 -26.42 3.12 19.87
N GLY A 336 -26.92 3.97 18.96
CA GLY A 336 -27.51 5.27 19.28
C GLY A 336 -26.50 6.29 19.85
N ALA A 337 -25.24 6.24 19.40
CA ALA A 337 -24.19 7.20 19.75
C ALA A 337 -24.04 8.29 18.68
N GLU A 338 -23.36 9.38 19.04
CA GLU A 338 -22.94 10.38 18.08
C GLU A 338 -21.98 9.78 17.03
N PHE A 339 -22.00 10.32 15.81
CA PHE A 339 -20.98 10.00 14.81
C PHE A 339 -19.61 10.54 15.27
N PRO A 340 -18.50 9.81 15.03
CA PRO A 340 -17.18 10.33 15.36
C PRO A 340 -16.91 11.66 14.64
N ALA A 341 -16.29 12.60 15.35
CA ALA A 341 -16.14 13.98 14.87
C ALA A 341 -15.43 14.13 13.51
N ASN A 342 -14.55 13.18 13.16
CA ASN A 342 -13.79 13.17 11.91
C ASN A 342 -14.26 12.13 10.90
N SER A 343 -15.44 11.54 11.13
CA SER A 343 -15.98 10.50 10.24
C SER A 343 -16.44 11.09 8.92
N VAL A 344 -15.86 10.59 7.82
CA VAL A 344 -16.34 10.78 6.45
C VAL A 344 -17.28 9.66 6.00
N GLY A 345 -17.62 8.73 6.90
CA GLY A 345 -18.48 7.60 6.61
C GLY A 345 -19.92 8.00 6.34
N GLU A 346 -20.48 7.47 5.27
CA GLU A 346 -21.88 7.64 4.87
C GLU A 346 -22.73 6.58 5.55
N LEU A 347 -23.82 6.96 6.21
CA LEU A 347 -24.68 5.99 6.90
C LEU A 347 -25.33 5.04 5.88
N PRO A 348 -25.04 3.72 5.91
CA PRO A 348 -25.51 2.81 4.87
C PRO A 348 -26.97 2.40 5.13
N LEU A 349 -27.91 3.21 4.65
CA LEU A 349 -29.35 3.05 4.97
C LEU A 349 -29.94 1.68 4.59
N SER A 350 -29.35 0.98 3.62
CA SER A 350 -29.79 -0.36 3.23
C SER A 350 -29.54 -1.42 4.30
N TYR A 351 -28.66 -1.16 5.26
CA TYR A 351 -28.37 -2.04 6.39
C TYR A 351 -29.33 -1.82 7.58
N LEU A 352 -30.22 -0.83 7.50
CA LEU A 352 -31.07 -0.42 8.62
C LEU A 352 -32.50 -0.97 8.46
N ALA A 353 -33.00 -1.62 9.50
CA ALA A 353 -34.41 -2.04 9.59
C ALA A 353 -35.38 -0.87 9.85
N ALA A 354 -34.88 0.36 9.91
CA ALA A 354 -35.63 1.57 10.19
C ALA A 354 -36.57 2.00 9.05
N ASP A 355 -37.62 2.74 9.40
CA ASP A 355 -38.53 3.36 8.43
C ASP A 355 -37.89 4.60 7.75
N ASN A 356 -38.57 5.14 6.74
CA ASN A 356 -38.04 6.27 5.97
C ASN A 356 -37.95 7.56 6.79
N SER A 357 -38.79 7.73 7.82
CA SER A 357 -38.73 8.92 8.69
C SER A 357 -37.45 8.92 9.53
N GLU A 358 -37.14 7.79 10.15
CA GLU A 358 -35.93 7.62 10.94
C GLU A 358 -34.69 7.68 10.06
N LYS A 359 -34.71 7.01 8.88
CA LYS A 359 -33.63 7.08 7.89
C LYS A 359 -33.36 8.50 7.41
N ALA A 360 -34.41 9.29 7.14
CA ALA A 360 -34.27 10.69 6.72
C ALA A 360 -33.62 11.55 7.81
N ASN A 361 -34.05 11.40 9.07
CA ASN A 361 -33.46 12.12 10.20
C ASN A 361 -31.99 11.72 10.42
N ALA A 362 -31.69 10.42 10.39
CA ALA A 362 -30.33 9.91 10.57
C ALA A 362 -29.40 10.36 9.44
N SER A 363 -29.87 10.35 8.20
CA SER A 363 -29.13 10.83 7.03
C SER A 363 -28.82 12.34 7.14
N LEU A 364 -29.78 13.16 7.57
CA LEU A 364 -29.53 14.59 7.81
C LEU A 364 -28.51 14.84 8.93
N VAL A 365 -28.52 14.04 10.00
CA VAL A 365 -27.51 14.16 11.08
C VAL A 365 -26.12 13.77 10.59
N ASN A 366 -26.01 12.68 9.81
CA ASN A 366 -24.74 12.28 9.18
C ASN A 366 -24.21 13.37 8.23
N ALA A 367 -25.08 13.95 7.39
CA ALA A 367 -24.74 15.07 6.50
C ALA A 367 -24.20 16.29 7.26
N LYS A 368 -24.83 16.66 8.39
CA LYS A 368 -24.35 17.75 9.25
C LYS A 368 -22.97 17.47 9.84
N GLY A 369 -22.71 16.23 10.27
CA GLY A 369 -21.41 15.82 10.79
C GLY A 369 -20.28 15.99 9.76
N ILE A 370 -20.51 15.48 8.54
CA ILE A 370 -19.52 15.61 7.45
C ILE A 370 -19.32 17.07 7.04
N LEU A 371 -20.40 17.87 7.00
CA LEU A 371 -20.35 19.28 6.66
C LEU A 371 -19.57 20.12 7.67
N GLU A 372 -19.63 19.78 8.96
CA GLU A 372 -18.89 20.53 9.97
C GLU A 372 -17.37 20.44 9.74
N MET A 373 -16.88 19.27 9.31
CA MET A 373 -15.48 19.15 8.88
C MET A 373 -15.14 20.08 7.71
N TYR A 374 -16.03 20.19 6.72
CA TYR A 374 -15.84 21.10 5.59
C TYR A 374 -15.72 22.54 6.07
N ARG A 375 -16.64 23.00 6.93
CA ARG A 375 -16.63 24.37 7.46
C ARG A 375 -15.34 24.73 8.18
N VAL A 376 -14.86 23.82 9.05
CA VAL A 376 -13.60 24.04 9.77
C VAL A 376 -12.42 24.13 8.80
N LYS A 377 -12.33 23.22 7.82
CA LYS A 377 -11.25 23.25 6.82
C LYS A 377 -11.32 24.47 5.91
N GLU A 378 -12.52 24.86 5.50
CA GLU A 378 -12.74 26.02 4.64
C GLU A 378 -12.30 27.29 5.36
N ASN A 379 -12.69 27.46 6.62
CA ASN A 379 -12.29 28.61 7.42
C ASN A 379 -10.76 28.69 7.56
N ASN A 380 -10.10 27.57 7.87
CA ASN A 380 -8.64 27.51 7.97
C ASN A 380 -7.94 27.84 6.65
N LYS A 381 -8.46 27.37 5.51
CA LYS A 381 -7.91 27.73 4.20
C LYS A 381 -8.17 29.18 3.84
N LYS A 382 -9.34 29.71 4.16
CA LYS A 382 -9.69 31.12 3.91
C LYS A 382 -8.82 32.10 4.70
N THR A 383 -8.40 31.75 5.92
CA THR A 383 -7.51 32.61 6.72
C THR A 383 -6.06 32.60 6.22
N ASN A 384 -5.62 31.51 5.59
CA ASN A 384 -4.22 31.30 5.25
C ASN A 384 -3.92 31.47 3.74
N GLU A 385 -4.92 31.51 2.86
CA GLU A 385 -4.70 31.67 1.42
C GLU A 385 -4.83 33.12 0.96
N LEU A 386 -3.81 33.64 0.28
CA LEU A 386 -3.78 34.99 -0.30
C LEU A 386 -4.97 35.30 -1.22
N ARG A 387 -5.42 34.30 -1.98
CA ARG A 387 -6.57 34.36 -2.88
C ARG A 387 -7.37 33.09 -2.73
N PHE A 388 -8.06 32.98 -1.59
CA PHE A 388 -8.99 31.90 -1.36
C PHE A 388 -10.11 31.90 -2.41
N LYS A 389 -10.36 30.74 -2.99
CA LYS A 389 -11.49 30.47 -3.86
C LYS A 389 -12.38 29.44 -3.17
N ALA A 390 -13.64 29.80 -2.93
CA ALA A 390 -14.60 28.89 -2.35
C ALA A 390 -14.89 27.72 -3.30
N TYR A 391 -15.33 26.60 -2.72
CA TYR A 391 -15.79 25.48 -3.54
C TYR A 391 -17.09 25.87 -4.25
N HIS A 392 -17.06 25.88 -5.59
CA HIS A 392 -18.12 26.43 -6.43
C HIS A 392 -19.53 25.90 -6.12
N ALA A 393 -19.67 24.65 -5.65
CA ALA A 393 -20.98 24.06 -5.35
C ALA A 393 -21.67 24.68 -4.13
N PHE A 394 -20.92 25.41 -3.29
CA PHE A 394 -21.43 26.17 -2.15
C PHE A 394 -21.43 27.70 -2.39
N ASP A 395 -20.96 28.17 -3.54
CA ASP A 395 -20.74 29.59 -3.87
C ASP A 395 -21.91 30.21 -4.69
N GLY A 396 -23.14 29.71 -4.51
CA GLY A 396 -24.34 30.14 -5.26
C GLY A 396 -25.53 30.50 -4.37
N GLU A 397 -26.42 31.36 -4.87
CA GLU A 397 -27.70 31.68 -4.19
C GLU A 397 -28.53 30.41 -3.96
N GLY A 398 -28.95 30.17 -2.71
CA GLY A 398 -29.68 28.96 -2.32
C GLY A 398 -28.86 27.66 -2.35
N SER A 399 -27.55 27.75 -2.59
CA SER A 399 -26.63 26.60 -2.56
C SER A 399 -25.79 26.53 -1.30
N SER A 400 -25.93 27.50 -0.39
CA SER A 400 -25.18 27.52 0.87
C SER A 400 -25.52 26.30 1.72
N PRO A 401 -24.56 25.80 2.52
CA PRO A 401 -24.82 24.64 3.37
C PRO A 401 -26.02 24.81 4.32
N GLU A 402 -26.23 26.02 4.86
CA GLU A 402 -27.35 26.36 5.75
C GLU A 402 -28.69 26.28 5.03
N SER A 403 -28.75 26.79 3.80
CA SER A 403 -29.97 26.75 2.98
C SER A 403 -30.36 25.32 2.62
N ARG A 404 -29.38 24.47 2.28
CA ARG A 404 -29.60 23.04 2.00
C ARG A 404 -30.08 22.27 3.23
N ILE A 405 -29.46 22.50 4.40
CA ILE A 405 -29.91 21.90 5.66
C ILE A 405 -31.36 22.30 5.99
N ALA A 406 -31.70 23.57 5.84
CA ALA A 406 -33.04 24.06 6.10
C ALA A 406 -34.07 23.45 5.13
N ALA A 407 -33.72 23.30 3.85
CA ALA A 407 -34.57 22.66 2.86
C ALA A 407 -34.83 21.19 3.20
N ILE A 408 -33.80 20.42 3.56
CA ILE A 408 -33.94 19.02 3.98
C ILE A 408 -34.81 18.92 5.24
N ALA A 409 -34.57 19.78 6.24
CA ALA A 409 -35.38 19.78 7.46
C ALA A 409 -36.87 20.06 7.18
N ASN A 410 -37.17 20.94 6.21
CA ASN A 410 -38.54 21.20 5.77
C ASN A 410 -39.16 19.99 5.06
N LEU A 411 -38.41 19.28 4.22
CA LEU A 411 -38.88 18.03 3.59
C LEU A 411 -39.27 16.99 4.65
N ILE A 412 -38.42 16.78 5.67
CA ILE A 412 -38.72 15.89 6.79
C ILE A 412 -39.98 16.35 7.55
N ALA A 413 -40.10 17.64 7.84
CA ALA A 413 -41.26 18.19 8.54
C ALA A 413 -42.58 18.03 7.74
N ASN A 414 -42.50 18.01 6.42
CA ASN A 414 -43.63 17.82 5.51
C ASN A 414 -43.93 16.33 5.21
N GLY A 415 -43.16 15.39 5.76
CA GLY A 415 -43.33 13.95 5.52
C GLY A 415 -42.79 13.46 4.18
N GLN A 416 -41.96 14.25 3.50
CA GLN A 416 -41.31 13.91 2.22
C GLN A 416 -39.95 13.25 2.51
N TYR A 417 -39.98 12.03 3.03
CA TYR A 417 -38.80 11.38 3.59
C TYR A 417 -37.83 10.86 2.53
N GLU A 418 -38.35 10.33 1.43
CA GLU A 418 -37.56 9.85 0.30
C GLU A 418 -36.76 11.00 -0.32
N GLU A 419 -37.41 12.14 -0.60
CA GLU A 419 -36.72 13.33 -1.11
C GLU A 419 -35.72 13.89 -0.08
N ALA A 420 -36.04 13.84 1.22
CA ALA A 420 -35.11 14.27 2.27
C ALA A 420 -33.85 13.38 2.34
N ILE A 421 -33.98 12.07 2.12
CA ILE A 421 -32.86 11.14 2.04
C ILE A 421 -32.00 11.45 0.82
N GLU A 422 -32.61 11.66 -0.35
CA GLU A 422 -31.91 11.98 -1.60
C GLU A 422 -31.13 13.30 -1.50
N GLU A 423 -31.75 14.34 -0.93
CA GLU A 423 -31.10 15.64 -0.73
C GLU A 423 -30.01 15.59 0.36
N SER A 424 -30.20 14.78 1.42
CA SER A 424 -29.15 14.52 2.42
C SER A 424 -27.93 13.84 1.80
N ASN A 425 -28.15 12.81 0.99
CA ASN A 425 -27.09 12.13 0.26
C ASN A 425 -26.38 13.07 -0.71
N THR A 426 -27.13 13.91 -1.43
CA THR A 426 -26.56 14.93 -2.31
C THR A 426 -25.67 15.92 -1.54
N LEU A 427 -26.11 16.38 -0.37
CA LEU A 427 -25.31 17.24 0.50
C LEU A 427 -24.03 16.55 0.97
N ILE A 428 -24.11 15.27 1.38
CA ILE A 428 -22.93 14.47 1.76
C ILE A 428 -21.93 14.43 0.59
N GLN A 429 -22.37 14.05 -0.61
CA GLN A 429 -21.50 13.93 -1.78
C GLN A 429 -20.83 15.25 -2.16
N VAL A 430 -21.60 16.35 -2.20
CA VAL A 430 -21.05 17.69 -2.47
C VAL A 430 -20.05 18.10 -1.39
N THR A 431 -20.32 17.78 -0.12
CA THR A 431 -19.43 18.08 1.00
C THR A 431 -18.13 17.29 0.93
N LEU A 432 -18.18 15.99 0.64
CA LEU A 432 -16.99 15.15 0.48
C LEU A 432 -16.12 15.62 -0.69
N GLN A 433 -16.73 16.06 -1.79
CA GLN A 433 -16.01 16.70 -2.91
C GLN A 433 -15.38 18.03 -2.50
N GLY A 434 -16.10 18.84 -1.71
CA GLY A 434 -15.58 20.08 -1.12
C GLY A 434 -14.39 19.84 -0.19
N LEU A 435 -14.44 18.80 0.66
CA LEU A 435 -13.33 18.38 1.51
C LEU A 435 -12.11 17.99 0.67
N ARG A 436 -12.31 17.20 -0.39
CA ARG A 436 -11.24 16.84 -1.33
C ARG A 436 -10.65 18.06 -2.03
N TYR A 437 -11.49 19.02 -2.42
CA TYR A 437 -11.05 20.28 -3.03
C TYR A 437 -10.13 21.06 -2.10
N LEU A 438 -10.51 21.21 -0.83
CA LEU A 438 -9.71 21.92 0.18
C LEU A 438 -8.41 21.16 0.52
N GLN A 439 -8.44 19.83 0.54
CA GLN A 439 -7.27 18.98 0.77
C GLN A 439 -6.28 19.01 -0.40
N THR A 440 -6.77 19.14 -1.63
CA THR A 440 -5.95 19.17 -2.86
C THR A 440 -5.77 20.59 -3.41
N TYR A 441 -5.97 21.61 -2.57
CA TYR A 441 -5.98 23.02 -3.01
C TYR A 441 -4.67 23.43 -3.68
N ASP A 442 -3.53 23.02 -3.10
CA ASP A 442 -2.18 23.36 -3.58
C ASP A 442 -1.61 22.33 -4.57
N TRP A 443 -2.36 21.26 -4.86
CA TRP A 443 -1.89 20.09 -5.59
C TRP A 443 -1.37 20.42 -6.99
N LEU A 444 -2.14 21.21 -7.75
CA LEU A 444 -1.77 21.58 -9.12
C LEU A 444 -0.51 22.45 -9.14
N PHE A 445 -0.40 23.38 -8.18
CA PHE A 445 0.75 24.27 -8.05
C PHE A 445 2.01 23.47 -7.75
N LEU A 446 1.99 22.60 -6.74
CA LEU A 446 3.13 21.76 -6.38
C LEU A 446 3.54 20.82 -7.51
N ARG A 447 2.57 20.17 -8.19
CA ARG A 447 2.86 19.30 -9.34
C ARG A 447 3.57 20.06 -10.45
N ALA A 448 3.12 21.29 -10.76
CA ALA A 448 3.78 22.12 -11.75
C ALA A 448 5.21 22.50 -11.30
N LEU A 449 5.38 22.90 -10.04
CA LEU A 449 6.68 23.28 -9.47
C LEU A 449 7.69 22.14 -9.53
N ILE A 450 7.31 20.94 -9.08
CA ILE A 450 8.16 19.75 -9.08
C ILE A 450 8.46 19.28 -10.51
N THR A 451 7.48 19.32 -11.41
CA THR A 451 7.70 19.01 -12.82
C THR A 451 8.74 19.96 -13.43
N MET A 452 8.61 21.26 -13.16
CA MET A 452 9.59 22.26 -13.61
C MET A 452 10.98 22.01 -13.00
N GLY A 453 11.06 21.50 -11.76
CA GLY A 453 12.30 21.10 -11.12
C GLY A 453 12.97 19.91 -11.81
N TYR A 454 12.23 18.84 -12.10
CA TYR A 454 12.76 17.68 -12.84
C TYR A 454 13.15 18.04 -14.28
N LEU A 455 12.35 18.83 -14.99
CA LEU A 455 12.71 19.31 -16.32
C LEU A 455 13.96 20.20 -16.29
N GLY A 456 14.07 21.08 -15.27
CA GLY A 456 15.25 21.89 -15.02
C GLY A 456 16.49 21.03 -14.76
N TRP A 457 16.37 19.99 -13.92
CA TRP A 457 17.44 19.03 -13.65
C TRP A 457 17.90 18.30 -14.91
N MET A 458 16.97 17.80 -15.73
CA MET A 458 17.30 17.15 -17.00
C MET A 458 18.05 18.10 -17.94
N ALA A 459 17.57 19.33 -18.08
CA ALA A 459 18.23 20.36 -18.89
C ALA A 459 19.63 20.71 -18.35
N TYR A 460 19.78 20.83 -17.03
CA TYR A 460 21.05 21.09 -16.38
C TYR A 460 22.06 19.93 -16.56
N ALA A 461 21.59 18.69 -16.43
CA ALA A 461 22.39 17.49 -16.67
C ALA A 461 22.85 17.40 -18.13
N ILE A 462 21.94 17.63 -19.09
CA ILE A 462 22.29 17.69 -20.52
C ILE A 462 23.33 18.78 -20.78
N THR A 463 23.15 19.96 -20.19
CA THR A 463 24.10 21.08 -20.31
C THR A 463 25.49 20.67 -19.82
N THR A 464 25.56 20.01 -18.66
CA THR A 464 26.81 19.53 -18.07
C THR A 464 27.48 18.47 -18.96
N VAL A 465 26.71 17.51 -19.49
CA VAL A 465 27.23 16.48 -20.39
C VAL A 465 27.77 17.10 -21.69
N VAL A 466 27.04 18.06 -22.26
CA VAL A 466 27.47 18.79 -23.46
C VAL A 466 28.77 19.56 -23.21
N ASP A 467 28.86 20.27 -22.08
CA ASP A 467 30.08 21.00 -21.69
C ASP A 467 31.27 20.06 -21.53
N MET A 468 31.07 18.92 -20.85
CA MET A 468 32.17 18.01 -20.50
C MET A 468 32.63 17.11 -21.66
N PHE A 469 31.73 16.66 -22.51
CA PHE A 469 32.01 15.57 -23.47
C PHE A 469 31.80 15.95 -24.93
N VAL A 470 31.16 17.09 -25.23
CA VAL A 470 30.86 17.48 -26.61
C VAL A 470 31.68 18.70 -27.03
N VAL A 471 31.60 19.79 -26.25
CA VAL A 471 32.18 21.07 -26.66
C VAL A 471 33.72 21.08 -26.51
N HIS A 472 34.29 20.28 -25.61
CA HIS A 472 35.74 20.15 -25.33
C HIS A 472 36.50 21.46 -25.03
N GLU A 473 35.82 22.61 -25.07
CA GLU A 473 36.29 23.93 -24.71
C GLU A 473 35.56 24.42 -23.45
N VAL A 474 36.28 25.11 -22.56
CA VAL A 474 35.67 25.69 -21.35
C VAL A 474 34.93 26.98 -21.73
N ILE A 475 33.61 26.89 -21.91
CA ILE A 475 32.76 28.07 -22.10
C ILE A 475 32.33 28.61 -20.74
N ALA A 476 32.66 29.88 -20.47
CA ALA A 476 32.25 30.54 -19.24
C ALA A 476 30.74 30.84 -19.23
N ALA A 477 30.11 30.68 -18.06
CA ALA A 477 28.71 31.01 -17.83
C ALA A 477 28.43 32.50 -18.12
N GLN A 478 27.44 32.78 -18.98
CA GLN A 478 27.04 34.13 -19.37
C GLN A 478 25.84 34.63 -18.55
N ARG A 479 26.10 35.12 -17.33
CA ARG A 479 25.08 35.74 -16.48
C ARG A 479 24.90 37.22 -16.83
N THR A 480 23.66 37.67 -16.99
CA THR A 480 23.32 39.09 -17.19
C THR A 480 22.62 39.65 -15.95
N PRO A 481 22.83 40.92 -15.57
CA PRO A 481 22.16 41.51 -14.40
C PRO A 481 20.64 41.38 -14.46
N LEU A 482 20.04 41.57 -15.65
CA LEU A 482 18.61 41.37 -15.87
C LEU A 482 18.19 39.92 -15.66
N GLY A 483 18.91 38.95 -16.21
CA GLY A 483 18.59 37.53 -16.04
C GLY A 483 18.67 37.11 -14.57
N THR A 484 19.76 37.48 -13.89
CA THR A 484 19.92 37.21 -12.46
C THR A 484 18.82 37.88 -11.63
N ALA A 485 18.46 39.14 -11.91
CA ALA A 485 17.37 39.83 -11.25
C ALA A 485 16.01 39.15 -11.48
N THR A 486 15.75 38.65 -12.70
CA THR A 486 14.52 37.91 -13.02
C THR A 486 14.42 36.62 -12.21
N PHE A 487 15.44 35.75 -12.20
CA PHE A 487 15.39 34.49 -11.46
C PHE A 487 15.30 34.72 -9.93
N LEU A 488 16.07 35.67 -9.39
CA LEU A 488 15.96 36.05 -7.98
C LEU A 488 14.59 36.64 -7.64
N GLY A 489 14.00 37.44 -8.55
CA GLY A 489 12.66 37.98 -8.40
C GLY A 489 11.58 36.90 -8.38
N VAL A 490 11.70 35.87 -9.22
CA VAL A 490 10.81 34.70 -9.21
C VAL A 490 10.93 33.94 -7.88
N LEU A 491 12.16 33.66 -7.43
CA LEU A 491 12.37 32.99 -6.13
C LEU A 491 11.79 33.78 -4.97
N PHE A 492 12.04 35.10 -4.97
CA PHE A 492 11.51 36.01 -3.95
C PHE A 492 9.97 36.03 -3.95
N ALA A 493 9.34 36.09 -5.13
CA ALA A 493 7.89 36.06 -5.24
C ALA A 493 7.30 34.73 -4.71
N LEU A 494 7.93 33.59 -5.03
CA LEU A 494 7.52 32.28 -4.52
C LEU A 494 7.67 32.21 -2.99
N TYR A 495 8.81 32.63 -2.45
CA TYR A 495 9.04 32.62 -1.00
C TYR A 495 8.12 33.58 -0.25
N ALA A 496 7.85 34.76 -0.79
CA ALA A 496 6.89 35.70 -0.21
C ALA A 496 5.48 35.08 -0.19
N SER A 497 5.07 34.38 -1.27
CA SER A 497 3.79 33.66 -1.30
C SER A 497 3.71 32.59 -0.20
N PHE A 498 4.78 31.81 -0.02
CA PHE A 498 4.83 30.75 0.99
C PHE A 498 4.84 31.28 2.42
N ILE A 499 5.48 32.42 2.67
CA ILE A 499 5.49 33.06 3.99
C ILE A 499 4.07 33.54 4.33
N ILE A 500 3.39 34.18 3.39
CA ILE A 500 2.04 34.67 3.62
C ILE A 500 1.05 33.51 3.80
N SER A 501 1.26 32.42 3.07
CA SER A 501 0.43 31.21 3.16
C SER A 501 0.84 30.22 4.26
N GLU A 502 1.78 30.60 5.13
CA GLU A 502 2.31 29.74 6.20
C GLU A 502 2.69 28.32 5.71
N SER A 503 3.24 28.23 4.50
CA SER A 503 3.49 26.95 3.84
C SER A 503 4.65 26.18 4.49
N PRO A 504 4.65 24.83 4.39
CA PRO A 504 5.72 24.00 4.93
C PRO A 504 7.12 24.39 4.41
N LEU A 505 8.15 24.18 5.25
CA LEU A 505 9.55 24.47 4.89
C LEU A 505 10.01 23.73 3.63
N THR A 506 9.43 22.57 3.33
CA THR A 506 9.75 21.78 2.14
C THR A 506 9.43 22.53 0.84
N TYR A 507 8.40 23.39 0.82
CA TYR A 507 8.00 24.13 -0.39
C TYR A 507 9.08 25.11 -0.85
N TYR A 508 9.81 25.69 0.10
CA TYR A 508 10.94 26.58 -0.18
C TYR A 508 12.06 25.82 -0.88
N LEU A 509 12.38 24.62 -0.40
CA LEU A 509 13.36 23.74 -1.05
C LEU A 509 12.89 23.32 -2.44
N TYR A 510 11.60 22.99 -2.61
CA TYR A 510 11.04 22.64 -3.92
C TYR A 510 11.13 23.78 -4.91
N ALA A 511 10.92 25.03 -4.48
CA ALA A 511 11.01 26.21 -5.34
C ALA A 511 12.45 26.63 -5.66
N PHE A 512 13.41 26.35 -4.77
CA PHE A 512 14.81 26.68 -4.98
C PHE A 512 15.41 26.01 -6.23
N PHE A 513 15.27 24.69 -6.33
CA PHE A 513 15.88 23.90 -7.41
C PHE A 513 15.48 24.30 -8.83
N PRO A 514 14.19 24.47 -9.20
CA PRO A 514 13.81 24.86 -10.55
C PRO A 514 14.38 26.22 -10.90
N VAL A 515 14.33 27.20 -9.98
CA VAL A 515 14.89 28.52 -10.24
C VAL A 515 16.39 28.44 -10.52
N VAL A 516 17.14 27.70 -9.70
CA VAL A 516 18.59 27.55 -9.85
C VAL A 516 18.96 26.78 -11.12
N PHE A 517 18.32 25.64 -11.37
CA PHE A 517 18.63 24.84 -12.56
C PHE A 517 18.32 25.58 -13.86
N TRP A 518 17.18 26.28 -13.92
CA TRP A 518 16.85 27.08 -15.11
C TRP A 518 17.75 28.32 -15.26
N GLU A 519 18.23 28.91 -14.16
CA GLU A 519 19.25 29.97 -14.20
C GLU A 519 20.57 29.43 -14.76
N GLU A 520 21.05 28.28 -14.28
CA GLU A 520 22.29 27.68 -14.76
C GLU A 520 22.19 27.27 -16.23
N VAL A 521 21.07 26.66 -16.65
CA VAL A 521 20.80 26.34 -18.06
C VAL A 521 20.80 27.61 -18.91
N TYR A 522 20.18 28.69 -18.43
CA TYR A 522 20.18 29.98 -19.12
C TYR A 522 21.59 30.60 -19.19
N ALA A 523 22.36 30.53 -18.10
CA ALA A 523 23.73 31.04 -18.05
C ALA A 523 24.65 30.27 -19.00
N HIS A 524 24.44 28.97 -19.16
CA HIS A 524 25.21 28.08 -20.04
C HIS A 524 24.58 27.87 -21.44
N ARG A 525 23.64 28.73 -21.86
CA ARG A 525 22.97 28.63 -23.18
C ARG A 525 23.93 28.61 -24.38
N GLN A 526 25.12 29.22 -24.26
CA GLN A 526 26.13 29.18 -25.32
C GLN A 526 26.74 27.79 -25.51
N SER A 527 26.95 27.07 -24.41
CA SER A 527 27.40 25.69 -24.43
C SER A 527 26.41 24.78 -25.14
N LEU A 528 25.12 24.93 -24.82
CA LEU A 528 24.05 24.21 -25.51
C LEU A 528 24.00 24.57 -27.00
N TYR A 529 24.13 25.86 -27.34
CA TYR A 529 24.17 26.30 -28.74
C TYR A 529 25.35 25.66 -29.51
N ARG A 530 26.56 25.71 -28.96
CA ARG A 530 27.76 25.09 -29.55
C ARG A 530 27.66 23.57 -29.62
N GLY A 531 27.20 22.93 -28.54
CA GLY A 531 26.96 21.50 -28.49
C GLY A 531 25.97 21.04 -29.57
N ARG A 532 24.89 21.79 -29.80
CA ARG A 532 23.96 21.54 -30.90
C ARG A 532 24.66 21.55 -32.26
N LEU A 533 25.55 22.52 -32.49
CA LEU A 533 26.25 22.65 -33.76
C LEU A 533 27.21 21.48 -34.00
N ILE A 534 27.84 20.98 -32.93
CA ILE A 534 28.73 19.81 -33.01
C ILE A 534 27.93 18.52 -33.20
N LEU A 535 26.93 18.28 -32.34
CA LEU A 535 26.14 17.05 -32.34
C LEU A 535 25.32 16.89 -33.61
N PHE A 536 24.74 17.97 -34.14
CA PHE A 536 23.84 17.90 -35.29
C PHE A 536 24.44 18.50 -36.56
N GLY A 537 25.69 19.00 -36.53
CA GLY A 537 26.33 19.63 -37.69
C GLY A 537 26.56 18.71 -38.90
N HIS A 538 26.57 17.39 -38.67
CA HIS A 538 26.66 16.37 -39.71
C HIS A 538 25.31 16.07 -40.38
N ILE A 539 24.20 16.53 -39.81
CA ILE A 539 22.84 16.32 -40.33
C ILE A 539 22.50 17.47 -41.29
N GLN A 540 23.02 17.38 -42.52
CA GLN A 540 22.82 18.41 -43.55
C GLN A 540 21.81 17.99 -44.62
N SER A 541 21.33 16.74 -44.58
CA SER A 541 20.43 16.16 -45.58
C SER A 541 19.09 15.72 -44.98
N ALA A 542 18.04 15.72 -45.81
CA ALA A 542 16.72 15.21 -45.43
C ALA A 542 16.78 13.72 -45.02
N GLY A 543 17.65 12.93 -45.66
CA GLY A 543 17.87 11.52 -45.30
C GLY A 543 18.53 11.35 -43.93
N GLY A 544 19.49 12.21 -43.57
CA GLY A 544 20.10 12.22 -42.23
C GLY A 544 19.10 12.60 -41.15
N ALA A 545 18.26 13.61 -41.42
CA ALA A 545 17.19 14.01 -40.50
C ALA A 545 16.14 12.91 -40.31
N ALA A 546 15.74 12.24 -41.40
CA ALA A 546 14.83 11.10 -41.34
C ALA A 546 15.44 9.92 -40.55
N SER A 547 16.73 9.65 -40.74
CA SER A 547 17.45 8.63 -39.96
C SER A 547 17.46 8.97 -38.47
N LEU A 548 17.83 10.19 -38.09
CA LEU A 548 17.80 10.61 -36.68
C LEU A 548 16.39 10.49 -36.09
N PHE A 549 15.37 10.91 -36.83
CA PHE A 549 13.98 10.77 -36.41
C PHE A 549 13.60 9.30 -36.17
N LEU A 550 13.95 8.39 -37.09
CA LEU A 550 13.69 6.96 -36.94
C LEU A 550 14.42 6.37 -35.72
N HIS A 551 15.68 6.73 -35.48
CA HIS A 551 16.42 6.30 -34.30
C HIS A 551 15.80 6.82 -33.01
N ALA A 552 15.36 8.09 -32.99
CA ALA A 552 14.68 8.68 -31.83
C ALA A 552 13.34 7.97 -31.55
N VAL A 553 12.54 7.70 -32.58
CA VAL A 553 11.29 6.93 -32.46
C VAL A 553 11.58 5.53 -31.94
N PHE A 554 12.59 4.83 -32.48
CA PHE A 554 12.97 3.49 -32.01
C PHE A 554 13.42 3.50 -30.55
N TYR A 555 14.26 4.47 -30.16
CA TYR A 555 14.71 4.62 -28.77
C TYR A 555 13.53 4.86 -27.82
N ILE A 556 12.63 5.79 -28.17
CA ILE A 556 11.42 6.04 -27.39
C ILE A 556 10.57 4.77 -27.31
N ALA A 557 10.39 4.03 -28.41
CA ALA A 557 9.63 2.79 -28.42
C ALA A 557 10.23 1.72 -27.48
N VAL A 558 11.56 1.58 -27.44
CA VAL A 558 12.24 0.66 -26.51
C VAL A 558 12.02 1.10 -25.05
N ILE A 559 12.22 2.38 -24.74
CA ILE A 559 12.00 2.90 -23.37
C ILE A 559 10.54 2.74 -22.94
N GLN A 560 9.58 3.02 -23.83
CA GLN A 560 8.16 2.79 -23.56
C GLN A 560 7.86 1.31 -23.40
N SER A 561 8.47 0.42 -24.19
CA SER A 561 8.30 -1.03 -24.03
C SER A 561 8.85 -1.53 -22.70
N LEU A 562 9.99 -1.01 -22.24
CA LEU A 562 10.53 -1.30 -20.91
C LEU A 562 9.58 -0.81 -19.81
N ALA A 563 9.00 0.39 -19.96
CA ALA A 563 8.01 0.91 -19.03
C ALA A 563 6.74 0.05 -18.98
N VAL A 564 6.22 -0.36 -20.14
CA VAL A 564 5.08 -1.29 -20.25
C VAL A 564 5.43 -2.66 -19.67
N GLY A 565 6.69 -3.08 -19.76
CA GLY A 565 7.21 -4.33 -19.16
C GLY A 565 7.03 -4.43 -17.65
N TYR A 566 6.87 -3.31 -16.93
CA TYR A 566 6.52 -3.31 -15.51
C TYR A 566 5.06 -3.75 -15.26
N ILE A 567 4.19 -3.63 -16.25
CA ILE A 567 2.79 -4.04 -16.20
C ILE A 567 2.62 -5.43 -16.83
N TYR A 568 3.18 -5.61 -18.03
CA TYR A 568 3.09 -6.84 -18.83
C TYR A 568 4.48 -7.41 -19.08
N ARG A 569 4.90 -8.37 -18.24
CA ARG A 569 6.25 -8.96 -18.27
C ARG A 569 6.54 -9.69 -19.58
N GLU A 570 5.50 -10.09 -20.31
CA GLU A 570 5.57 -10.68 -21.65
C GLU A 570 6.22 -9.75 -22.68
N VAL A 571 6.16 -8.42 -22.46
CA VAL A 571 6.88 -7.47 -23.32
C VAL A 571 8.40 -7.66 -23.19
N LEU A 572 8.90 -7.97 -21.99
CA LEU A 572 10.32 -8.25 -21.77
C LEU A 572 10.76 -9.53 -22.47
N THR A 573 9.90 -10.54 -22.56
CA THR A 573 10.11 -11.74 -23.38
C THR A 573 10.41 -11.34 -24.83
N GLY A 574 9.55 -10.50 -25.43
CA GLY A 574 9.76 -9.99 -26.78
C GLY A 574 11.09 -9.24 -26.93
N LEU A 575 11.43 -8.37 -25.98
CA LEU A 575 12.69 -7.62 -25.99
C LEU A 575 13.91 -8.55 -25.89
N PHE A 576 13.88 -9.59 -25.05
CA PHE A 576 14.98 -10.55 -24.94
C PHE A 576 15.11 -11.41 -26.21
N VAL A 577 14.00 -11.80 -26.85
CA VAL A 577 14.05 -12.49 -28.15
C VAL A 577 14.68 -11.59 -29.23
N LEU A 578 14.32 -10.31 -29.26
CA LEU A 578 14.96 -9.34 -30.16
C LEU A 578 16.45 -9.16 -29.84
N ALA A 579 16.83 -9.14 -28.55
CA ALA A 579 18.22 -9.08 -28.13
C ALA A 579 19.01 -10.34 -28.54
N ALA A 580 18.38 -11.51 -28.55
CA ALA A 580 19.02 -12.77 -28.96
C ALA A 580 19.51 -12.72 -30.42
N VAL A 581 18.80 -11.99 -31.29
CA VAL A 581 19.18 -11.81 -32.70
C VAL A 581 20.07 -10.58 -32.95
N TRP A 582 20.35 -9.77 -31.93
CA TRP A 582 21.19 -8.56 -32.06
C TRP A 582 22.55 -8.79 -32.72
N PRO A 583 23.31 -9.88 -32.42
CA PRO A 583 24.60 -10.11 -33.04
C PRO A 583 24.56 -10.19 -34.58
N PHE A 584 23.42 -10.55 -35.19
CA PHE A 584 23.26 -10.58 -36.65
C PHE A 584 23.37 -9.19 -37.29
N MET A 585 23.15 -8.11 -36.52
CA MET A 585 23.31 -6.74 -37.01
C MET A 585 24.76 -6.37 -37.33
N TYR A 586 25.74 -7.11 -36.77
CA TYR A 586 27.16 -6.98 -37.11
C TYR A 586 27.55 -7.79 -38.37
N GLY A 587 26.62 -8.54 -38.96
CA GLY A 587 26.81 -9.34 -40.17
C GLY A 587 27.15 -10.81 -39.90
N LEU A 588 26.96 -11.65 -40.93
CA LEU A 588 27.18 -13.11 -40.83
C LEU A 588 28.62 -13.50 -40.50
N SER A 589 29.60 -12.70 -40.93
CA SER A 589 31.02 -12.92 -40.64
C SER A 589 31.32 -12.85 -39.15
N PHE A 590 30.67 -11.92 -38.41
CA PHE A 590 30.81 -11.81 -36.97
C PHE A 590 30.32 -13.08 -36.26
N ILE A 591 29.14 -13.59 -36.67
CA ILE A 591 28.56 -14.82 -36.11
C ILE A 591 29.48 -16.02 -36.33
N GLN A 592 30.06 -16.16 -37.53
CA GLN A 592 30.95 -17.27 -37.85
C GLN A 592 32.24 -17.23 -37.03
N ASN A 593 32.84 -16.04 -36.88
CA ASN A 593 34.08 -15.85 -36.13
C ASN A 593 33.89 -15.95 -34.60
N HIS A 594 32.68 -15.67 -34.11
CA HIS A 594 32.34 -15.65 -32.68
C HIS A 594 31.14 -16.56 -32.37
N ALA A 595 31.12 -17.76 -32.95
CA ALA A 595 29.99 -18.67 -32.86
C ALA A 595 29.64 -19.04 -31.41
N LEU A 596 30.64 -19.39 -30.60
CA LEU A 596 30.42 -19.74 -29.19
C LEU A 596 29.80 -18.57 -28.40
N LEU A 597 30.36 -17.36 -28.56
CA LEU A 597 29.85 -16.15 -27.92
C LEU A 597 28.43 -15.81 -28.35
N SER A 598 28.14 -15.93 -29.65
CA SER A 598 26.81 -15.65 -30.20
C SER A 598 25.78 -16.67 -29.71
N MET A 599 26.16 -17.96 -29.62
CA MET A 599 25.31 -19.01 -29.09
C MET A 599 25.06 -18.84 -27.59
N THR A 600 26.08 -18.51 -26.79
CA THR A 600 25.91 -18.28 -25.34
C THR A 600 25.08 -17.03 -25.06
N TRP A 601 25.25 -15.96 -25.86
CA TRP A 601 24.39 -14.77 -25.82
C TRP A 601 22.93 -15.09 -26.11
N ALA A 602 22.67 -15.79 -27.22
CA ALA A 602 21.32 -16.18 -27.61
C ALA A 602 20.67 -17.10 -26.56
N ALA A 603 21.40 -18.10 -26.06
CA ALA A 603 20.91 -18.98 -25.00
C ALA A 603 20.59 -18.22 -23.71
N SER A 604 21.42 -17.25 -23.33
CA SER A 604 21.18 -16.39 -22.15
C SER A 604 19.93 -15.54 -22.33
N CYS A 605 19.78 -14.90 -23.49
CA CYS A 605 18.59 -14.09 -23.81
C CYS A 605 17.31 -14.93 -23.81
N LEU A 606 17.32 -16.12 -24.44
CA LEU A 606 16.16 -17.01 -24.47
C LEU A 606 15.81 -17.60 -23.09
N THR A 607 16.82 -17.84 -22.24
CA THR A 607 16.61 -18.25 -20.85
C THR A 607 15.94 -17.12 -20.05
N MET A 608 16.44 -15.88 -20.18
CA MET A 608 15.83 -14.70 -19.56
C MET A 608 14.41 -14.45 -20.07
N SER A 609 14.17 -14.67 -21.36
CA SER A 609 12.85 -14.61 -21.99
C SER A 609 11.88 -15.67 -21.44
N THR A 610 12.38 -16.82 -21.01
CA THR A 610 11.53 -17.85 -20.39
C THR A 610 11.21 -17.46 -18.95
N PHE A 611 12.20 -16.91 -18.23
CA PHE A 611 12.03 -16.42 -16.86
C PHE A 611 10.92 -15.37 -16.74
N THR A 612 10.79 -14.47 -17.72
CA THR A 612 9.74 -13.43 -17.74
C THR A 612 8.33 -13.99 -17.89
N LEU A 613 8.17 -15.23 -18.35
CA LEU A 613 6.89 -15.93 -18.49
C LEU A 613 6.53 -16.82 -17.30
N LEU A 614 7.45 -17.02 -16.35
CA LEU A 614 7.17 -17.84 -15.17
C LEU A 614 6.08 -17.19 -14.30
N PRO A 615 5.25 -18.01 -13.61
CA PRO A 615 4.24 -17.50 -12.70
C PRO A 615 4.85 -16.48 -11.74
N ALA A 616 4.18 -15.34 -11.58
CA ALA A 616 4.61 -14.37 -10.59
C ALA A 616 4.55 -15.04 -9.21
N MET A 617 3.40 -15.65 -8.88
CA MET A 617 3.12 -16.33 -7.61
C MET A 617 4.18 -17.39 -7.29
N LYS A 618 5.11 -17.05 -6.39
CA LYS A 618 6.18 -17.96 -5.99
C LYS A 618 5.67 -18.92 -4.93
N VAL A 619 5.50 -20.18 -5.32
CA VAL A 619 5.49 -21.29 -4.36
C VAL A 619 6.93 -21.70 -4.13
N GLU A 620 7.30 -21.93 -2.87
CA GLU A 620 8.62 -22.42 -2.54
C GLU A 620 8.92 -23.72 -3.33
N SER A 621 10.06 -23.76 -4.00
CA SER A 621 10.57 -24.99 -4.61
C SER A 621 12.00 -25.19 -4.19
N ILE A 622 12.19 -26.03 -3.17
CA ILE A 622 13.51 -26.44 -2.69
C ILE A 622 14.34 -26.99 -3.86
N GLY A 623 13.71 -27.75 -4.78
CA GLY A 623 14.38 -28.28 -5.97
C GLY A 623 14.96 -27.19 -6.87
N LEU A 624 14.19 -26.14 -7.18
CA LEU A 624 14.66 -25.02 -8.01
C LEU A 624 15.75 -24.19 -7.29
N VAL A 625 15.60 -23.94 -5.99
CA VAL A 625 16.62 -23.25 -5.18
C VAL A 625 17.94 -24.01 -5.21
N LEU A 626 17.89 -25.33 -5.02
CA LEU A 626 19.09 -26.17 -5.05
C LEU A 626 19.69 -26.26 -6.46
N ALA A 627 18.87 -26.34 -7.51
CA ALA A 627 19.34 -26.36 -8.89
C ALA A 627 20.04 -25.04 -9.28
N GLY A 628 19.46 -23.89 -8.92
CA GLY A 628 20.06 -22.58 -9.15
C GLY A 628 21.34 -22.38 -8.34
N GLY A 629 21.34 -22.78 -7.06
CA GLY A 629 22.54 -22.80 -6.22
C GLY A 629 23.66 -23.65 -6.80
N PHE A 630 23.32 -24.85 -7.29
CA PHE A 630 24.28 -25.74 -7.94
C PHE A 630 24.84 -25.16 -9.25
N ALA A 631 24.01 -24.48 -10.06
CA ALA A 631 24.47 -23.80 -11.27
C ALA A 631 25.45 -22.66 -10.95
N MET A 632 25.16 -21.84 -9.93
CA MET A 632 26.08 -20.78 -9.46
C MET A 632 27.41 -21.37 -8.95
N PHE A 633 27.33 -22.44 -8.15
CA PHE A 633 28.50 -23.18 -7.71
C PHE A 633 29.31 -23.70 -8.89
N LEU A 634 28.66 -24.32 -9.89
CA LEU A 634 29.32 -24.87 -11.07
C LEU A 634 30.04 -23.80 -11.88
N VAL A 635 29.42 -22.63 -12.10
CA VAL A 635 30.06 -21.50 -12.79
C VAL A 635 31.29 -21.02 -12.05
N GLY A 636 31.19 -20.81 -10.73
CA GLY A 636 32.34 -20.40 -9.91
C GLY A 636 33.44 -21.46 -9.86
N PHE A 637 33.07 -22.73 -9.79
CA PHE A 637 34.00 -23.86 -9.84
C PHE A 637 34.72 -23.97 -11.19
N LEU A 638 33.98 -23.82 -12.31
CA LEU A 638 34.56 -23.78 -13.65
C LEU A 638 35.49 -22.58 -13.83
N TYR A 639 35.13 -21.41 -13.28
CA TYR A 639 36.03 -20.24 -13.25
C TYR A 639 37.34 -20.55 -12.52
N LEU A 640 37.29 -21.21 -11.35
CA LEU A 640 38.51 -21.60 -10.61
C LEU A 640 39.38 -22.61 -11.39
N ILE A 641 38.77 -23.49 -12.19
CA ILE A 641 39.51 -24.44 -13.05
C ILE A 641 40.11 -23.73 -14.26
N LEU A 642 39.35 -22.83 -14.89
CA LEU A 642 39.68 -22.18 -16.16
C LEU A 642 40.24 -20.76 -15.98
N GLU A 643 40.60 -20.36 -14.76
CA GLU A 643 41.05 -19.01 -14.38
C GLU A 643 42.15 -18.49 -15.33
N ASP A 644 43.13 -19.34 -15.62
CA ASP A 644 44.26 -19.00 -16.48
C ASP A 644 43.86 -18.72 -17.93
N ILE A 645 42.80 -19.37 -18.42
CA ILE A 645 42.26 -19.18 -19.78
C ILE A 645 41.31 -17.97 -19.81
N ALA A 646 40.47 -17.82 -18.79
CA ALA A 646 39.50 -16.72 -18.70
C ALA A 646 40.18 -15.35 -18.60
N LEU A 647 41.35 -15.28 -17.95
CA LEU A 647 42.11 -14.04 -17.76
C LEU A 647 43.17 -13.80 -18.86
N ALA A 648 43.39 -14.76 -19.76
CA ALA A 648 44.47 -14.72 -20.75
C ALA A 648 44.36 -13.54 -21.74
N ASP A 649 43.15 -13.00 -21.97
CA ASP A 649 42.89 -11.99 -23.00
C ASP A 649 42.76 -10.53 -22.48
N PHE A 650 42.88 -10.26 -21.17
CA PHE A 650 42.65 -8.92 -20.62
C PHE A 650 43.87 -8.19 -20.04
N THR A 651 45.03 -8.84 -19.91
CA THR A 651 46.24 -8.20 -19.34
C THR A 651 47.39 -8.19 -20.33
N TRP A 652 47.28 -7.34 -21.36
CA TRP A 652 48.46 -6.90 -22.11
C TRP A 652 48.72 -5.41 -21.87
N ALA A 653 49.21 -5.09 -20.66
CA ALA A 653 50.12 -3.97 -20.36
C ALA A 653 50.15 -3.62 -18.86
N VAL A 654 50.78 -4.43 -18.00
CA VAL A 654 51.44 -3.91 -16.79
C VAL A 654 52.68 -4.74 -16.50
N ASN A 655 53.85 -4.11 -16.63
CA ASN A 655 55.12 -4.63 -16.09
C ASN A 655 55.03 -4.63 -14.56
N SER A 656 54.84 -5.78 -13.92
CA SER A 656 54.95 -5.92 -12.47
C SER A 656 55.64 -7.23 -12.05
N ASN A 657 56.38 -7.15 -10.95
CA ASN A 657 57.29 -8.18 -10.43
C ASN A 657 56.63 -9.58 -10.30
N PRO A 658 57.25 -10.66 -10.81
CA PRO A 658 56.66 -12.01 -10.84
C PRO A 658 56.34 -12.62 -9.46
N SER A 659 57.07 -12.23 -8.41
CA SER A 659 56.90 -12.78 -7.05
C SER A 659 55.73 -12.18 -6.27
N LEU A 660 55.37 -10.91 -6.51
CA LEU A 660 54.22 -10.24 -5.88
C LEU A 660 52.89 -10.67 -6.51
N ASN A 661 52.87 -10.94 -7.82
CA ASN A 661 51.68 -11.43 -8.53
C ASN A 661 51.26 -12.85 -8.09
N LYS A 662 52.20 -13.72 -7.75
CA LYS A 662 51.89 -15.10 -7.34
C LYS A 662 51.17 -15.16 -5.99
N THR A 663 51.55 -14.29 -5.05
CA THR A 663 50.93 -14.19 -3.73
C THR A 663 49.53 -13.58 -3.80
N ASN A 664 49.35 -12.49 -4.55
CA ASN A 664 48.03 -11.87 -4.76
C ASN A 664 47.07 -12.80 -5.51
N LYS A 665 47.55 -13.55 -6.51
CA LYS A 665 46.76 -14.54 -7.23
C LYS A 665 46.30 -15.69 -6.32
N ASN A 666 47.18 -16.21 -5.47
CA ASN A 666 46.80 -17.25 -4.50
C ASN A 666 45.75 -16.74 -3.49
N ILE A 667 45.86 -15.49 -3.05
CA ILE A 667 44.88 -14.87 -2.15
C ILE A 667 43.52 -14.72 -2.87
N GLN A 668 43.50 -14.16 -4.08
CA GLN A 668 42.27 -14.00 -4.88
C GLN A 668 41.59 -15.33 -5.19
N ARG A 669 42.37 -16.35 -5.57
CA ARG A 669 41.88 -17.70 -5.80
C ARG A 669 41.32 -18.35 -4.54
N THR A 670 41.97 -18.11 -3.39
CA THR A 670 41.49 -18.59 -2.07
C THR A 670 40.17 -17.92 -1.70
N LEU A 671 40.07 -16.59 -1.83
CA LEU A 671 38.83 -15.84 -1.57
C LEU A 671 37.70 -16.30 -2.50
N THR A 672 37.97 -16.43 -3.80
CA THR A 672 36.98 -16.95 -4.75
C THR A 672 36.56 -18.39 -4.39
N GLY A 673 37.50 -19.23 -3.94
CA GLY A 673 37.21 -20.57 -3.44
C GLY A 673 36.31 -20.58 -2.20
N ILE A 674 36.56 -19.67 -1.26
CA ILE A 674 35.70 -19.47 -0.08
C ILE A 674 34.29 -19.06 -0.51
N GLN A 675 34.16 -18.09 -1.42
CA GLN A 675 32.86 -17.64 -1.96
C GLN A 675 32.09 -18.79 -2.60
N VAL A 676 32.76 -19.60 -3.42
CA VAL A 676 32.15 -20.79 -4.05
C VAL A 676 31.72 -21.82 -2.99
N GLY A 677 32.53 -22.04 -1.94
CA GLY A 677 32.17 -22.90 -0.82
C GLY A 677 30.97 -22.40 0.00
N LEU A 678 30.87 -21.09 0.21
CA LEU A 678 29.74 -20.45 0.90
C LEU A 678 28.42 -20.66 0.14
N ILE A 679 28.44 -20.80 -1.19
CA ILE A 679 27.24 -21.17 -1.97
C ILE A 679 26.72 -22.54 -1.52
N LEU A 680 27.58 -23.57 -1.40
CA LEU A 680 27.14 -24.89 -0.93
C LEU A 680 26.62 -24.87 0.51
N LEU A 681 27.30 -24.13 1.41
CA LEU A 681 26.87 -24.02 2.79
C LEU A 681 25.51 -23.32 2.91
N SER A 682 25.31 -22.24 2.16
CA SER A 682 24.01 -21.55 2.10
C SER A 682 22.90 -22.46 1.58
N MET A 683 23.15 -23.27 0.55
CA MET A 683 22.18 -24.27 0.06
C MET A 683 21.75 -25.26 1.14
N LEU A 684 22.69 -25.77 1.95
CA LEU A 684 22.39 -26.69 3.05
C LEU A 684 21.57 -26.03 4.15
N VAL A 685 21.95 -24.82 4.56
CA VAL A 685 21.24 -24.04 5.59
C VAL A 685 19.82 -23.72 5.11
N THR A 686 19.66 -23.22 3.88
CA THR A 686 18.34 -22.91 3.30
C THR A 686 17.45 -24.16 3.24
N ARG A 687 17.96 -25.30 2.77
CA ARG A 687 17.19 -26.55 2.74
C ARG A 687 16.76 -27.02 4.13
N SER A 688 17.66 -26.95 5.11
CA SER A 688 17.39 -27.33 6.49
C SER A 688 16.31 -26.42 7.10
N SER A 689 16.43 -25.11 6.90
CA SER A 689 15.45 -24.13 7.39
C SER A 689 14.07 -24.33 6.77
N ALA A 690 14.01 -24.50 5.45
CA ALA A 690 12.77 -24.79 4.72
C ALA A 690 12.04 -26.01 5.28
N LEU A 691 12.74 -27.13 5.44
CA LEU A 691 12.15 -28.36 5.97
C LEU A 691 11.68 -28.22 7.43
N SER A 692 12.38 -27.44 8.25
CA SER A 692 11.98 -27.18 9.63
C SER A 692 10.71 -26.33 9.71
N LEU A 693 10.61 -25.30 8.88
CA LEU A 693 9.44 -24.42 8.77
C LEU A 693 8.22 -25.17 8.23
N GLN A 694 8.40 -26.00 7.19
CA GLN A 694 7.35 -26.88 6.67
C GLN A 694 6.84 -27.87 7.74
N ALA A 695 7.70 -28.27 8.67
CA ALA A 695 7.34 -29.11 9.81
C ALA A 695 6.78 -28.34 11.02
N LYS A 696 6.61 -27.01 10.93
CA LYS A 696 6.14 -26.12 12.00
C LYS A 696 6.95 -26.23 13.30
N ARG A 697 8.27 -26.44 13.19
CA ARG A 697 9.19 -26.54 14.33
C ARG A 697 9.96 -25.25 14.62
N GLY A 698 9.57 -24.16 13.96
CA GLY A 698 10.33 -22.92 13.95
C GLY A 698 11.64 -23.00 13.18
N LEU A 699 12.41 -21.91 13.21
CA LEU A 699 13.70 -21.80 12.55
C LEU A 699 14.82 -22.28 13.48
N PRO A 700 15.58 -23.35 13.14
CA PRO A 700 16.60 -23.89 14.04
C PRO A 700 17.70 -22.87 14.37
N VAL A 701 18.06 -22.74 15.65
CA VAL A 701 19.08 -21.76 16.12
C VAL A 701 20.40 -21.91 15.37
N GLY A 702 20.84 -23.15 15.11
CA GLY A 702 22.07 -23.39 14.34
C GLY A 702 22.02 -22.81 12.92
N ASN A 703 20.86 -22.88 12.27
CA ASN A 703 20.67 -22.29 10.94
C ASN A 703 20.64 -20.76 11.00
N GLN A 704 20.06 -20.18 12.07
CA GLN A 704 20.06 -18.72 12.26
C GLN A 704 21.49 -18.19 12.38
N VAL A 705 22.30 -18.80 13.25
CA VAL A 705 23.70 -18.42 13.46
C VAL A 705 24.53 -18.58 12.18
N LEU A 706 24.40 -19.74 11.51
CA LEU A 706 25.12 -19.98 10.25
C LEU A 706 24.67 -19.03 9.14
N GLY A 707 23.38 -18.72 9.05
CA GLY A 707 22.85 -17.76 8.08
C GLY A 707 23.48 -16.37 8.24
N TRP A 708 23.51 -15.84 9.47
CA TRP A 708 24.15 -14.56 9.77
C TRP A 708 25.67 -14.57 9.56
N ALA A 709 26.33 -15.68 9.86
CA ALA A 709 27.77 -15.84 9.63
C ALA A 709 28.10 -15.82 8.12
N ILE A 710 27.35 -16.55 7.30
CA ILE A 710 27.50 -16.55 5.83
C ILE A 710 27.30 -15.14 5.28
N LEU A 711 26.23 -14.45 5.69
CA LEU A 711 25.93 -13.09 5.24
C LEU A 711 27.06 -12.12 5.61
N SER A 712 27.51 -12.13 6.86
CA SER A 712 28.61 -11.28 7.34
C SER A 712 29.91 -11.51 6.56
N THR A 713 30.24 -12.78 6.27
CA THR A 713 31.47 -13.14 5.54
C THR A 713 31.46 -12.58 4.11
N LEU A 714 30.29 -12.59 3.45
CA LEU A 714 30.13 -12.03 2.11
C LEU A 714 30.28 -10.49 2.06
N PHE A 715 29.95 -9.77 3.13
CA PHE A 715 30.14 -8.32 3.20
C PHE A 715 31.59 -7.91 3.48
N VAL A 716 32.31 -8.70 4.27
CA VAL A 716 33.72 -8.42 4.61
C VAL A 716 34.65 -8.63 3.43
N GLU A 717 34.34 -9.58 2.53
CA GLU A 717 35.17 -9.85 1.34
C GLU A 717 35.00 -8.85 0.19
N ARG A 718 34.06 -7.89 0.30
CA ARG A 718 33.83 -6.83 -0.71
C ARG A 718 34.63 -5.55 -0.47
N ASN A 719 35.25 -5.40 0.70
CA ASN A 719 36.17 -4.31 1.06
C ASN A 719 37.61 -4.82 1.04
#